data_AF-A0AAV9LJ15-F1
#
_entry.id   AF-A0AAV9LJ15-F1
#
_cell.length_a   1.000
_cell.length_b   1.000
_cell.length_c   1.000
_cell.angle_alpha   90.00
_cell.angle_beta   90.00
_cell.angle_gamma   90.00
#
_symmetry.space_group_name_H-M   'P 1'
#
loop_
_entity.id
_entity.type
_entity.pdbx_description
1 polymer ?
#
loop_
_entity_poly.entity_id
_entity_poly.type
_entity_poly.pdbx_seq_one_letter_code
_entity_poly.pdbx_strand_id
1 'polypeptide(L)'
;MNSGNSRKRSAAATPSPQQQQKHHASMEEEDLDEDVFLEETLLQYEEDSQVLRELEESNAIKERLQKWKRPSLSQAYIAQTQSISFQQLEIDYIIAESHKELLPNSSGRAAILRIFGVTKEGNSVCCHVHGFEPYFYISCPPGMGPDDISRFHQILEGRMREANRNSNAPKFVRRIEVVQKRSIMYYQQQASQSFLKIVVALPTMVTSCRSILDRGIHIDGLGMKSFLTYESNVLFALRFMIDCNIVGGNWIEVPVGKYKKAARNLSYCQLEFDCLYSDLISHSPEGEFSKMAPFRILSFDIECAGRKGHFPEPTQDPVIQVANLVTLQGQDQPLIRNVMTLKSCSPIVGVDIMSFDTEKEVLRAWRDLIQEVDPDIIIGYNICNFDLPYLIRRAEVLGMAEFPVLGRIRNSRVRVKDATFSSRQHGTRESKEITIEGRVQFDLFQAVQRDHKLSSYSLNSVSAHFLNEQKEDVHHSIISDLQNGNAETRRRLAVYCLKDAYLPQRLLDKLMFIYNYVEMARVTGVPISFLLSRGQSIKVLSQLLRKAKQKGLVIPNAKQAGSEQGTFEGATVLEARAGFYEKPIATLDFASLYPSIMMAYNLCYCTLVTPEEVRKLNLPPECVNKTPSGETFVKSTLQKGILPEILEELLTARKRAKADLKEATDPRVKAVLDGRQLALKISANSVYGFTGATVGQLPCLEISSSVTSYGRQMIEHTKKLVEDKFTVLGGYEHNAEVIYGDTDSVMVQFGVPTVEEAMKLGREAADYISGTFIKPIKLEFEKIYYPYLLISKKRYAGLLWTNPDKHDKMDAKGIETVRRDNCLLVKNLVTECLYKILVDRDVPGAVQYVKNTISDLLLNRMDLSLLVITKGLTKTGDDYEVKTAHVELAERMRKRDAATAPSIGDRVPYVIIKAAKGAKAYEKSEDPIYVLENNIPIDPQYYLENQISKPLLRIFEPILKNASKELLHGDHTRSIAVPTPSNSGIMRFAKKQLTCIGCKTPLSGSDRTICKHCKGREAELYCRSVANVAELENLFGKLWTQCQECQGSLHQDVLCTSRDCPIFYRRKKAQKDMAEAKTQLDRWNF
;
A
#
# COMPACT_ATOMS: atom_id res chain seq x y z
N MET A 1 -0.75 47.24 27.47
CA MET A 1 -1.35 48.50 27.95
C MET A 1 -1.94 48.27 29.34
N ASN A 2 -2.12 49.33 30.12
CA ASN A 2 -2.76 49.39 31.46
C ASN A 2 -4.20 48.81 31.42
N SER A 3 -4.93 48.48 32.50
CA SER A 3 -4.76 48.30 33.97
C SER A 3 -6.12 47.72 34.47
N GLY A 4 -6.34 46.99 35.58
CA GLY A 4 -5.63 46.85 36.85
C GLY A 4 -6.47 47.42 38.01
N ASN A 5 -6.85 46.62 39.04
CA ASN A 5 -7.22 47.14 40.38
C ASN A 5 -7.31 46.06 41.50
N SER A 6 -7.47 46.49 42.76
CA SER A 6 -7.39 45.68 44.01
C SER A 6 -8.70 45.64 44.83
N ARG A 7 -8.93 44.76 45.83
CA ARG A 7 -8.56 44.97 47.26
C ARG A 7 -8.97 43.83 48.25
N LYS A 8 -8.15 43.65 49.32
CA LYS A 8 -8.43 43.33 50.75
C LYS A 8 -9.01 41.95 51.24
N ARG A 9 -8.25 41.32 52.17
CA ARG A 9 -8.54 40.70 53.53
C ARG A 9 -9.93 40.05 53.82
N SER A 10 -10.07 38.98 54.61
CA SER A 10 -9.51 38.71 55.97
C SER A 10 -9.61 37.22 56.43
N ALA A 11 -9.18 36.89 57.66
CA ALA A 11 -9.28 35.56 58.33
C ALA A 11 -10.61 35.39 59.11
N ALA A 12 -10.98 34.29 59.81
CA ALA A 12 -10.32 33.06 60.29
C ALA A 12 -11.36 31.88 60.27
N ALA A 13 -11.38 30.76 61.04
CA ALA A 13 -10.64 30.23 62.21
C ALA A 13 -10.77 28.67 62.31
N THR A 14 -10.33 28.05 63.41
CA THR A 14 -10.51 26.61 63.79
C THR A 14 -11.53 26.45 64.94
N PRO A 15 -12.08 25.25 65.18
CA PRO A 15 -11.94 24.66 66.52
C PRO A 15 -11.74 23.12 66.55
N SER A 16 -11.43 22.57 67.74
CA SER A 16 -11.21 21.14 68.03
C SER A 16 -12.06 20.67 69.24
N PRO A 17 -12.31 19.36 69.44
CA PRO A 17 -13.32 18.85 70.39
C PRO A 17 -12.81 18.47 71.80
N GLN A 18 -13.73 18.50 72.78
CA GLN A 18 -13.61 18.13 74.21
C GLN A 18 -15.05 17.88 74.77
N GLN A 19 -15.38 17.24 75.92
CA GLN A 19 -14.76 16.32 76.92
C GLN A 19 -15.93 15.86 77.86
N GLN A 20 -15.94 14.80 78.70
CA GLN A 20 -15.12 13.59 78.98
C GLN A 20 -16.02 12.64 79.84
N GLN A 21 -15.43 11.82 80.75
CA GLN A 21 -16.04 11.11 81.90
C GLN A 21 -16.80 9.77 81.66
N LYS A 22 -16.74 8.74 82.53
CA LYS A 22 -15.73 8.20 83.50
C LYS A 22 -16.38 7.04 84.29
N HIS A 23 -15.66 5.94 84.60
CA HIS A 23 -15.45 5.38 85.97
C HIS A 23 -14.70 4.02 85.99
N HIS A 24 -14.23 3.59 87.17
CA HIS A 24 -13.38 2.41 87.46
C HIS A 24 -14.19 1.15 87.88
N ALA A 25 -13.62 -0.07 87.76
CA ALA A 25 -13.08 -0.87 88.89
C ALA A 25 -12.57 -2.32 88.53
N SER A 26 -11.76 -2.87 89.45
CA SER A 26 -11.42 -4.29 89.76
C SER A 26 -10.72 -5.24 88.75
N MET A 27 -9.43 -5.51 89.04
CA MET A 27 -8.71 -6.79 89.25
C MET A 27 -8.98 -8.06 88.40
N GLU A 28 -7.86 -8.68 87.96
CA GLU A 28 -7.52 -10.13 87.87
C GLU A 28 -8.49 -11.08 87.12
N GLU A 29 -8.06 -12.02 86.25
CA GLU A 29 -6.77 -12.74 86.12
C GLU A 29 -6.35 -12.93 84.64
N GLU A 30 -5.41 -13.83 84.31
CA GLU A 30 -4.84 -14.02 82.95
C GLU A 30 -5.74 -14.84 82.00
N ASP A 31 -5.93 -14.40 80.75
CA ASP A 31 -6.26 -15.27 79.61
C ASP A 31 -5.83 -14.65 78.25
N LEU A 32 -5.39 -15.51 77.32
CA LEU A 32 -4.48 -15.26 76.18
C LEU A 32 -4.92 -14.27 75.06
N ASP A 33 -3.95 -13.48 74.55
CA ASP A 33 -4.02 -12.75 73.27
C ASP A 33 -3.88 -13.70 72.04
N GLU A 34 -4.93 -14.42 71.64
CA GLU A 34 -4.92 -15.21 70.38
C GLU A 34 -5.53 -14.48 69.16
N ASP A 35 -6.64 -13.75 69.34
CA ASP A 35 -7.44 -13.22 68.21
C ASP A 35 -6.72 -12.18 67.33
N VAL A 36 -5.97 -11.24 67.92
CA VAL A 36 -5.30 -10.16 67.17
C VAL A 36 -4.16 -10.71 66.31
N PHE A 37 -3.44 -11.71 66.81
CA PHE A 37 -2.36 -12.36 66.04
C PHE A 37 -2.94 -13.18 64.88
N LEU A 38 -4.14 -13.75 65.04
CA LEU A 38 -4.86 -14.44 63.98
C LEU A 38 -5.30 -13.51 62.84
N GLU A 39 -5.85 -12.33 63.11
CA GLU A 39 -6.28 -11.41 62.02
C GLU A 39 -5.09 -10.86 61.19
N GLU A 40 -4.02 -10.36 61.82
CA GLU A 40 -2.85 -9.87 61.05
C GLU A 40 -2.18 -11.00 60.27
N THR A 41 -2.04 -12.19 60.86
CA THR A 41 -1.43 -13.33 60.15
C THR A 41 -2.34 -13.88 59.05
N LEU A 42 -3.66 -13.85 59.20
CA LEU A 42 -4.61 -14.23 58.14
C LEU A 42 -4.54 -13.28 56.94
N LEU A 43 -4.53 -11.96 57.17
CA LEU A 43 -4.36 -10.97 56.10
C LEU A 43 -3.03 -11.16 55.37
N GLN A 44 -1.94 -11.41 56.11
CA GLN A 44 -0.64 -11.68 55.49
C GLN A 44 -0.60 -13.02 54.74
N TYR A 45 -1.28 -14.06 55.22
CA TYR A 45 -1.47 -15.31 54.48
C TYR A 45 -2.34 -15.13 53.22
N GLU A 46 -3.34 -14.24 53.22
CA GLU A 46 -4.13 -13.93 52.02
C GLU A 46 -3.29 -13.18 50.96
N GLU A 47 -2.49 -12.19 51.37
CA GLU A 47 -1.56 -11.49 50.47
C GLU A 47 -0.48 -12.46 49.91
N ASP A 48 0.20 -13.24 50.76
CA ASP A 48 1.18 -14.24 50.31
C ASP A 48 0.54 -15.32 49.43
N SER A 49 -0.70 -15.75 49.72
CA SER A 49 -1.45 -16.71 48.91
C SER A 49 -1.88 -16.12 47.56
N GLN A 50 -2.15 -14.82 47.48
CA GLN A 50 -2.40 -14.13 46.21
C GLN A 50 -1.10 -14.00 45.39
N VAL A 51 0.01 -13.60 46.02
CA VAL A 51 1.33 -13.52 45.38
C VAL A 51 1.78 -14.89 44.86
N LEU A 52 1.55 -15.97 45.62
CA LEU A 52 1.79 -17.35 45.17
C LEU A 52 0.94 -17.72 43.95
N ARG A 53 -0.36 -17.39 43.95
CA ARG A 53 -1.24 -17.62 42.79
C ARG A 53 -0.80 -16.83 41.55
N GLU A 54 -0.45 -15.54 41.69
CA GLU A 54 0.10 -14.73 40.59
C GLU A 54 1.43 -15.32 40.05
N LEU A 55 2.28 -15.89 40.91
CA LEU A 55 3.51 -16.58 40.51
C LEU A 55 3.22 -17.91 39.78
N GLU A 56 2.28 -18.72 40.27
CA GLU A 56 1.86 -19.97 39.64
C GLU A 56 1.26 -19.73 38.25
N GLU A 57 0.33 -18.79 38.12
CA GLU A 57 -0.24 -18.39 36.82
C GLU A 57 0.82 -17.83 35.87
N SER A 58 1.71 -16.97 36.38
CA SER A 58 2.84 -16.46 35.59
C SER A 58 3.76 -17.58 35.09
N ASN A 59 3.94 -18.65 35.87
CA ASN A 59 4.74 -19.79 35.46
C ASN A 59 4.00 -20.71 34.47
N ALA A 60 2.70 -20.95 34.67
CA ALA A 60 1.86 -21.69 33.74
C ALA A 60 1.79 -21.00 32.35
N ILE A 61 1.72 -19.67 32.30
CA ILE A 61 1.80 -18.89 31.04
C ILE A 61 3.16 -19.12 30.37
N LYS A 62 4.28 -19.01 31.11
CA LYS A 62 5.62 -19.28 30.58
C LYS A 62 5.75 -20.70 30.04
N GLU A 63 5.25 -21.72 30.73
CA GLU A 63 5.28 -23.11 30.26
C GLU A 63 4.44 -23.33 28.99
N ARG A 64 3.30 -22.65 28.84
CA ARG A 64 2.52 -22.64 27.59
C ARG A 64 3.33 -22.02 26.44
N LEU A 65 3.92 -20.83 26.67
CA LEU A 65 4.74 -20.14 25.67
C LEU A 65 6.05 -20.87 25.33
N GLN A 66 6.66 -21.60 26.27
CA GLN A 66 7.88 -22.38 26.02
C GLN A 66 7.71 -23.43 24.92
N LYS A 67 6.50 -23.99 24.76
CA LYS A 67 6.15 -24.95 23.68
C LYS A 67 6.23 -24.32 22.29
N TRP A 68 6.30 -22.99 22.20
CA TRP A 68 6.36 -22.22 20.96
C TRP A 68 7.74 -21.61 20.67
N LYS A 69 8.77 -21.92 21.47
CA LYS A 69 10.16 -21.48 21.24
C LYS A 69 10.71 -21.93 19.88
N ARG A 70 11.79 -21.29 19.43
CA ARG A 70 12.59 -21.78 18.29
C ARG A 70 13.31 -23.09 18.68
N PRO A 71 13.65 -23.96 17.71
CA PRO A 71 14.46 -25.14 17.96
C PRO A 71 15.77 -24.79 18.68
N SER A 72 16.28 -25.69 19.54
CA SER A 72 17.57 -25.50 20.21
C SER A 72 18.73 -25.50 19.23
N LEU A 73 19.76 -24.69 19.50
CA LEU A 73 20.99 -24.68 18.71
C LEU A 73 21.65 -26.07 18.66
N SER A 74 22.22 -26.42 17.51
CA SER A 74 23.03 -27.62 17.37
C SER A 74 24.36 -27.49 18.12
N GLN A 75 24.92 -28.63 18.53
CA GLN A 75 26.19 -28.65 19.27
C GLN A 75 27.35 -28.00 18.48
N ALA A 76 27.31 -28.03 17.14
CA ALA A 76 28.31 -27.38 16.28
C ALA A 76 28.26 -25.84 16.36
N TYR A 77 27.08 -25.24 16.53
CA TYR A 77 26.97 -23.80 16.82
C TYR A 77 27.48 -23.47 18.24
N ILE A 78 27.13 -24.30 19.23
CA ILE A 78 27.50 -24.11 20.64
C ILE A 78 29.03 -24.21 20.83
N ALA A 79 29.66 -25.22 20.20
CA ALA A 79 31.11 -25.45 20.23
C ALA A 79 31.89 -24.58 19.22
N GLN A 80 31.20 -23.75 18.43
CA GLN A 80 31.77 -22.87 17.40
C GLN A 80 32.61 -23.58 16.33
N THR A 81 32.21 -24.79 15.91
CA THR A 81 32.95 -25.64 14.97
C THR A 81 32.48 -25.57 13.51
N GLN A 82 31.61 -24.62 13.17
CA GLN A 82 31.07 -24.45 11.81
C GLN A 82 30.87 -22.97 11.44
N SER A 83 30.82 -22.64 10.15
CA SER A 83 30.41 -21.30 9.70
C SER A 83 28.98 -20.97 10.16
N ILE A 84 28.70 -19.69 10.41
CA ILE A 84 27.33 -19.21 10.62
C ILE A 84 26.82 -18.63 9.30
N SER A 85 25.92 -19.36 8.62
CA SER A 85 25.24 -18.92 7.39
C SER A 85 23.76 -18.63 7.67
N PHE A 86 23.30 -17.43 7.31
CA PHE A 86 21.95 -16.95 7.61
C PHE A 86 21.42 -15.99 6.54
N GLN A 87 20.10 -15.95 6.35
CA GLN A 87 19.46 -14.98 5.46
C GLN A 87 19.10 -13.72 6.24
N GLN A 88 19.62 -12.56 5.82
CA GLN A 88 19.31 -11.28 6.47
C GLN A 88 17.92 -10.74 6.08
N LEU A 89 17.25 -10.10 7.04
CA LEU A 89 15.99 -9.39 6.84
C LEU A 89 16.12 -7.88 7.12
N GLU A 90 16.76 -7.53 8.23
CA GLU A 90 16.95 -6.15 8.68
C GLU A 90 18.42 -5.85 8.98
N ILE A 91 18.82 -4.61 8.71
CA ILE A 91 20.14 -4.07 9.02
C ILE A 91 20.03 -2.64 9.54
N ASP A 92 20.70 -2.35 10.66
CA ASP A 92 20.83 -1.01 11.21
C ASP A 92 22.26 -0.73 11.72
N TYR A 93 22.44 0.34 12.49
CA TYR A 93 23.70 0.60 13.20
C TYR A 93 23.48 1.31 14.53
N ILE A 94 24.40 1.08 15.47
CA ILE A 94 24.49 1.73 16.79
C ILE A 94 25.85 2.40 16.98
N ILE A 95 25.94 3.32 17.95
CA ILE A 95 27.21 3.99 18.32
C ILE A 95 27.67 3.51 19.71
N ALA A 96 28.64 2.59 19.75
CA ALA A 96 29.23 2.06 20.98
C ALA A 96 30.76 2.07 20.90
N GLU A 97 31.45 1.62 21.96
CA GLU A 97 32.91 1.54 21.99
C GLU A 97 33.46 0.49 21.01
N SER A 98 34.65 0.75 20.46
CA SER A 98 35.29 -0.16 19.50
C SER A 98 35.70 -1.50 20.15
N HIS A 99 35.47 -2.62 19.47
CA HIS A 99 35.74 -3.97 19.99
C HIS A 99 37.25 -4.26 20.05
N LYS A 100 37.85 -4.01 21.22
CA LYS A 100 39.30 -4.08 21.48
C LYS A 100 40.01 -5.31 20.90
N GLU A 101 39.42 -6.50 20.99
CA GLU A 101 40.07 -7.73 20.48
C GLU A 101 39.96 -7.97 18.97
N LEU A 102 39.10 -7.23 18.27
CA LEU A 102 38.95 -7.29 16.82
C LEU A 102 39.67 -6.11 16.15
N LEU A 103 39.76 -4.99 16.87
CA LEU A 103 40.38 -3.74 16.42
C LEU A 103 41.33 -3.19 17.49
N PRO A 104 42.44 -3.88 17.83
CA PRO A 104 43.33 -3.49 18.94
C PRO A 104 43.94 -2.08 18.77
N ASN A 105 44.07 -1.62 17.54
CA ASN A 105 44.59 -0.29 17.20
C ASN A 105 43.50 0.80 17.10
N SER A 106 42.24 0.50 17.48
CA SER A 106 41.12 1.45 17.45
C SER A 106 40.59 1.75 18.85
N SER A 107 40.34 3.03 19.14
CA SER A 107 39.82 3.49 20.42
C SER A 107 38.68 4.50 20.28
N GLY A 108 37.86 4.55 21.33
CA GLY A 108 36.68 5.40 21.43
C GLY A 108 35.48 4.86 20.64
N ARG A 109 34.41 5.65 20.66
CA ARG A 109 33.14 5.32 19.99
C ARG A 109 33.31 5.16 18.47
N ALA A 110 32.67 4.13 17.94
CA ALA A 110 32.58 3.80 16.53
C ALA A 110 31.12 3.47 16.17
N ALA A 111 30.82 3.37 14.87
CA ALA A 111 29.57 2.80 14.40
C ALA A 111 29.73 1.28 14.22
N ILE A 112 28.81 0.51 14.80
CA ILE A 112 28.73 -0.95 14.68
C ILE A 112 27.41 -1.26 13.98
N LEU A 113 27.44 -2.04 12.91
CA LEU A 113 26.21 -2.45 12.24
C LEU A 113 25.62 -3.69 12.93
N ARG A 114 24.30 -3.76 13.03
CA ARG A 114 23.57 -4.95 13.48
C ARG A 114 22.88 -5.56 12.26
N ILE A 115 23.13 -6.83 11.97
CA ILE A 115 22.41 -7.58 10.94
C ILE A 115 21.55 -8.65 11.61
N PHE A 116 20.26 -8.64 11.32
CA PHE A 116 19.29 -9.59 11.87
C PHE A 116 18.79 -10.55 10.78
N GLY A 117 18.65 -11.82 11.13
CA GLY A 117 18.21 -12.85 10.18
C GLY A 117 18.11 -14.25 10.79
N VAL A 118 17.99 -15.26 9.92
CA VAL A 118 17.66 -16.64 10.31
C VAL A 118 18.52 -17.66 9.56
N THR A 119 19.01 -18.69 10.24
CA THR A 119 19.77 -19.80 9.63
C THR A 119 18.88 -20.76 8.83
N LYS A 120 19.46 -21.72 8.09
CA LYS A 120 18.67 -22.73 7.34
C LYS A 120 17.80 -23.59 8.26
N GLU A 121 18.21 -23.80 9.51
CA GLU A 121 17.52 -24.60 10.52
C GLU A 121 16.49 -23.79 11.33
N GLY A 122 16.34 -22.48 11.06
CA GLY A 122 15.37 -21.62 11.73
C GLY A 122 15.86 -20.93 13.01
N ASN A 123 17.18 -20.91 13.28
CA ASN A 123 17.73 -20.22 14.45
C ASN A 123 17.83 -18.70 14.21
N SER A 124 17.47 -17.86 15.18
CA SER A 124 17.57 -16.40 15.04
C SER A 124 18.96 -15.84 15.35
N VAL A 125 19.39 -14.87 14.55
CA VAL A 125 20.76 -14.31 14.51
C VAL A 125 20.75 -12.81 14.75
N CYS A 126 21.66 -12.34 15.61
CA CYS A 126 22.12 -10.95 15.69
C CYS A 126 23.64 -10.91 15.47
N CYS A 127 24.06 -10.39 14.32
CA CYS A 127 25.47 -10.25 13.95
C CYS A 127 25.92 -8.80 14.15
N HIS A 128 26.90 -8.59 15.02
CA HIS A 128 27.57 -7.30 15.25
C HIS A 128 28.79 -7.16 14.34
N VAL A 129 28.74 -6.19 13.43
CA VAL A 129 29.76 -6.01 12.39
C VAL A 129 30.61 -4.76 12.69
N HIS A 130 31.92 -5.00 12.86
CA HIS A 130 32.90 -4.00 13.29
C HIS A 130 33.84 -3.56 12.17
N GLY A 131 34.46 -2.39 12.35
CA GLY A 131 35.58 -1.91 11.52
C GLY A 131 35.18 -1.16 10.25
N PHE A 132 33.89 -1.00 9.97
CA PHE A 132 33.40 -0.25 8.81
C PHE A 132 33.26 1.25 9.15
N GLU A 133 33.92 2.13 8.39
CA GLU A 133 33.97 3.57 8.66
C GLU A 133 33.18 4.40 7.63
N PRO A 134 32.46 5.45 8.04
CA PRO A 134 31.73 6.33 7.13
C PRO A 134 32.67 7.28 6.38
N TYR A 135 32.49 7.36 5.07
CA TYR A 135 33.27 8.24 4.19
C TYR A 135 32.44 8.86 3.07
N PHE A 136 32.99 9.91 2.47
CA PHE A 136 32.51 10.53 1.23
C PHE A 136 33.72 11.12 0.45
N TYR A 137 33.49 11.72 -0.72
CA TYR A 137 34.59 12.30 -1.53
C TYR A 137 34.40 13.78 -1.85
N ILE A 138 35.50 14.47 -2.11
CA ILE A 138 35.56 15.76 -2.83
C ILE A 138 36.62 15.67 -3.95
N SER A 139 36.52 16.51 -4.98
CA SER A 139 37.60 16.68 -5.96
C SER A 139 38.83 17.28 -5.29
N CYS A 140 40.03 16.75 -5.58
CA CYS A 140 41.28 17.35 -5.10
C CYS A 140 41.59 18.63 -5.91
N PRO A 141 41.87 19.78 -5.28
CA PRO A 141 42.36 20.95 -5.98
C PRO A 141 43.65 20.65 -6.76
N PRO A 142 43.81 21.17 -8.00
CA PRO A 142 45.05 21.03 -8.76
C PRO A 142 46.25 21.57 -7.98
N GLY A 143 47.35 20.81 -7.95
CA GLY A 143 48.61 21.20 -7.33
C GLY A 143 48.76 20.89 -5.83
N MET A 144 47.72 20.44 -5.11
CA MET A 144 47.87 20.07 -3.70
C MET A 144 48.76 18.83 -3.52
N GLY A 145 49.83 18.96 -2.76
CA GLY A 145 50.72 17.88 -2.35
C GLY A 145 50.32 17.21 -1.02
N PRO A 146 51.10 16.21 -0.55
CA PRO A 146 50.86 15.53 0.72
C PRO A 146 50.84 16.48 1.93
N ASP A 147 51.67 17.52 1.93
CA ASP A 147 51.73 18.52 2.99
C ASP A 147 50.48 19.41 3.02
N ASP A 148 49.96 19.80 1.86
CA ASP A 148 48.74 20.60 1.75
C ASP A 148 47.51 19.79 2.17
N ILE A 149 47.47 18.50 1.85
CA ILE A 149 46.44 17.57 2.34
C ILE A 149 46.54 17.41 3.87
N SER A 150 47.75 17.39 4.42
CA SER A 150 47.98 17.32 5.86
C SER A 150 47.53 18.59 6.59
N ARG A 151 47.83 19.78 6.03
CA ARG A 151 47.29 21.07 6.51
C ARG A 151 45.77 21.12 6.40
N PHE A 152 45.21 20.73 5.25
CA PHE A 152 43.76 20.66 5.02
C PHE A 152 43.06 19.73 6.02
N HIS A 153 43.64 18.57 6.36
CA HIS A 153 43.13 17.69 7.41
C HIS A 153 43.10 18.39 8.77
N GLN A 154 44.15 19.11 9.16
CA GLN A 154 44.19 19.87 10.42
C GLN A 154 43.13 20.99 10.47
N ILE A 155 42.99 21.77 9.41
CA ILE A 155 41.98 22.86 9.32
C ILE A 155 40.56 22.26 9.37
N LEU A 156 40.31 21.18 8.63
CA LEU A 156 39.00 20.52 8.61
C LEU A 156 38.65 19.85 9.95
N GLU A 157 39.61 19.22 10.62
CA GLU A 157 39.46 18.69 11.99
C GLU A 157 39.13 19.81 13.00
N GLY A 158 39.80 20.97 12.89
CA GLY A 158 39.50 22.15 13.68
C GLY A 158 38.05 22.64 13.48
N ARG A 159 37.63 22.84 12.23
CA ARG A 159 36.24 23.22 11.89
C ARG A 159 35.21 22.17 12.31
N MET A 160 35.54 20.89 12.20
CA MET A 160 34.68 19.80 12.66
C MET A 160 34.50 19.80 14.18
N ARG A 161 35.55 20.11 14.94
CA ARG A 161 35.51 20.28 16.40
C ARG A 161 34.71 21.52 16.81
N GLU A 162 34.85 22.63 16.08
CA GLU A 162 34.00 23.83 16.28
C GLU A 162 32.51 23.55 16.04
N ALA A 163 32.17 22.69 15.08
CA ALA A 163 30.80 22.32 14.72
C ALA A 163 30.20 21.21 15.59
N ASN A 164 31.01 20.34 16.18
CA ASN A 164 30.59 19.16 16.95
C ASN A 164 31.05 19.21 18.42
N ARG A 165 31.05 20.41 19.04
CA ARG A 165 31.54 20.65 20.42
C ARG A 165 30.97 19.71 21.49
N ASN A 166 29.75 19.20 21.28
CA ASN A 166 29.03 18.32 22.21
C ASN A 166 29.38 16.82 22.03
N SER A 167 30.41 16.48 21.24
CA SER A 167 30.77 15.11 20.87
C SER A 167 32.16 14.75 21.37
N ASN A 168 32.23 13.76 22.28
CA ASN A 168 33.48 13.29 22.90
C ASN A 168 34.30 12.37 21.98
N ALA A 169 34.37 12.68 20.68
CA ALA A 169 35.17 11.92 19.71
C ALA A 169 36.63 12.42 19.73
N PRO A 170 37.65 11.55 19.85
CA PRO A 170 39.05 11.97 19.98
C PRO A 170 39.65 12.55 18.68
N LYS A 171 39.07 12.19 17.52
CA LYS A 171 39.26 12.84 16.22
C LYS A 171 37.92 12.79 15.48
N PHE A 172 37.58 13.83 14.74
CA PHE A 172 36.35 13.90 13.93
C PHE A 172 36.59 13.41 12.50
N VAL A 173 37.71 13.82 11.90
CA VAL A 173 38.21 13.30 10.63
C VAL A 173 39.30 12.27 10.93
N ARG A 174 39.01 10.99 10.69
CA ARG A 174 39.94 9.88 11.00
C ARG A 174 41.17 9.93 10.08
N ARG A 175 40.95 10.14 8.77
CA ARG A 175 42.00 10.33 7.73
C ARG A 175 41.41 10.91 6.44
N ILE A 176 42.30 11.40 5.57
CA ILE A 176 41.99 11.78 4.19
C ILE A 176 42.91 10.97 3.26
N GLU A 177 42.33 10.27 2.30
CA GLU A 177 43.04 9.41 1.33
C GLU A 177 42.94 10.02 -0.07
N VAL A 178 44.06 10.13 -0.81
CA VAL A 178 44.02 10.48 -2.24
C VAL A 178 43.63 9.24 -3.03
N VAL A 179 42.59 9.34 -3.85
CA VAL A 179 42.08 8.25 -4.69
C VAL A 179 41.90 8.71 -6.13
N GLN A 180 42.23 7.84 -7.09
CA GLN A 180 41.88 8.07 -8.50
C GLN A 180 40.42 7.65 -8.73
N LYS A 181 39.59 8.62 -9.14
CA LYS A 181 38.16 8.46 -9.39
C LYS A 181 37.75 9.35 -10.57
N ARG A 182 36.52 9.20 -11.07
CA ARG A 182 35.96 10.10 -12.10
C ARG A 182 34.52 10.49 -11.78
N SER A 183 34.09 11.67 -12.20
CA SER A 183 32.69 12.08 -12.06
C SER A 183 31.78 11.14 -12.86
N ILE A 184 30.58 10.85 -12.35
CA ILE A 184 29.51 10.25 -13.16
C ILE A 184 28.85 11.27 -14.10
N MET A 185 28.98 12.57 -13.80
CA MET A 185 28.37 13.67 -14.58
C MET A 185 29.31 14.15 -15.67
N TYR A 186 28.77 14.21 -16.89
CA TYR A 186 29.38 14.62 -18.15
C TYR A 186 30.51 13.69 -18.64
N TYR A 187 30.77 13.75 -19.95
CA TYR A 187 31.86 13.02 -20.58
C TYR A 187 33.22 13.70 -20.31
N GLN A 188 34.11 12.98 -19.65
CA GLN A 188 35.45 13.47 -19.32
C GLN A 188 36.50 12.63 -20.06
N GLN A 189 37.32 13.29 -20.90
CA GLN A 189 38.38 12.66 -21.70
C GLN A 189 39.51 12.04 -20.84
N GLN A 190 39.70 12.54 -19.62
CA GLN A 190 40.61 11.93 -18.64
C GLN A 190 39.98 10.67 -18.05
N ALA A 191 40.74 9.57 -17.97
CA ALA A 191 40.27 8.30 -17.41
C ALA A 191 40.01 8.37 -15.89
N SER A 192 40.77 9.20 -15.17
CA SER A 192 40.56 9.53 -13.76
C SER A 192 41.09 10.92 -13.42
N GLN A 193 40.70 11.42 -12.25
CA GLN A 193 41.20 12.60 -11.59
C GLN A 193 41.47 12.27 -10.12
N SER A 194 42.30 13.08 -9.45
CA SER A 194 42.54 12.96 -8.01
C SER A 194 41.32 13.46 -7.22
N PHE A 195 40.77 12.60 -6.37
CA PHE A 195 39.76 12.91 -5.38
C PHE A 195 40.32 12.69 -3.97
N LEU A 196 39.83 13.45 -3.00
CA LEU A 196 40.08 13.24 -1.58
C LEU A 196 38.91 12.47 -0.98
N LYS A 197 39.15 11.23 -0.54
CA LYS A 197 38.22 10.42 0.25
C LYS A 197 38.37 10.84 1.72
N ILE A 198 37.34 11.45 2.29
CA ILE A 198 37.33 11.93 3.67
C ILE A 198 36.63 10.88 4.53
N VAL A 199 37.36 10.29 5.48
CA VAL A 199 36.82 9.31 6.44
C VAL A 199 36.57 10.01 7.78
N VAL A 200 35.32 9.95 8.27
CA VAL A 200 34.90 10.59 9.53
C VAL A 200 34.62 9.56 10.61
N ALA A 201 34.61 9.97 11.88
CA ALA A 201 34.52 9.01 12.98
C ALA A 201 33.13 8.38 13.17
N LEU A 202 32.05 9.12 12.93
CA LEU A 202 30.65 8.65 13.10
C LEU A 202 29.79 9.05 11.89
N PRO A 203 28.77 8.25 11.48
CA PRO A 203 27.94 8.55 10.31
C PRO A 203 27.22 9.90 10.34
N THR A 204 26.83 10.35 11.54
CA THR A 204 26.22 11.67 11.78
C THR A 204 27.14 12.84 11.40
N MET A 205 28.46 12.64 11.46
CA MET A 205 29.46 13.66 11.14
C MET A 205 29.62 13.93 9.64
N VAL A 206 29.11 13.05 8.76
CA VAL A 206 29.12 13.28 7.31
C VAL A 206 28.34 14.54 6.96
N THR A 207 27.19 14.77 7.61
CA THR A 207 26.35 15.94 7.37
C THR A 207 27.01 17.24 7.82
N SER A 208 27.70 17.27 8.97
CA SER A 208 28.43 18.47 9.42
C SER A 208 29.65 18.74 8.53
N CYS A 209 30.41 17.70 8.16
CA CYS A 209 31.58 17.83 7.30
C CYS A 209 31.19 18.35 5.91
N ARG A 210 30.11 17.81 5.32
CA ARG A 210 29.48 18.33 4.11
C ARG A 210 29.09 19.80 4.27
N SER A 211 28.40 20.18 5.37
CA SER A 211 27.97 21.58 5.56
C SER A 211 29.12 22.57 5.74
N ILE A 212 30.31 22.14 6.15
CA ILE A 212 31.51 23.00 6.19
C ILE A 212 32.03 23.19 4.76
N LEU A 213 32.23 22.09 4.03
CA LEU A 213 32.77 22.07 2.67
C LEU A 213 31.85 22.76 1.64
N ASP A 214 30.53 22.60 1.78
CA ASP A 214 29.50 23.24 0.96
C ASP A 214 29.41 24.77 1.17
N ARG A 215 29.83 25.27 2.35
CA ARG A 215 29.84 26.71 2.71
C ARG A 215 31.15 27.40 2.34
N GLY A 216 32.26 26.67 2.42
CA GLY A 216 33.60 27.17 2.16
C GLY A 216 34.54 26.97 3.35
N ILE A 217 35.77 26.60 3.04
CA ILE A 217 36.88 26.45 3.98
C ILE A 217 38.08 27.22 3.44
N HIS A 218 38.83 27.89 4.33
CA HIS A 218 40.07 28.56 3.95
C HIS A 218 41.18 27.54 3.81
N ILE A 219 41.95 27.61 2.73
CA ILE A 219 43.11 26.77 2.46
C ILE A 219 44.25 27.69 2.07
N ASP A 220 45.39 27.56 2.75
CA ASP A 220 46.56 28.40 2.52
C ASP A 220 46.99 28.35 1.04
N GLY A 221 47.33 29.51 0.46
CA GLY A 221 47.66 29.65 -0.97
C GLY A 221 46.47 29.56 -1.94
N LEU A 222 45.36 28.90 -1.58
CA LEU A 222 44.15 28.79 -2.41
C LEU A 222 43.00 29.72 -1.98
N GLY A 223 43.07 30.28 -0.77
CA GLY A 223 42.05 31.16 -0.19
C GLY A 223 40.78 30.41 0.25
N MET A 224 39.64 31.10 0.24
CA MET A 224 38.35 30.47 0.56
C MET A 224 37.87 29.60 -0.62
N LYS A 225 37.69 28.29 -0.40
CA LYS A 225 37.19 27.34 -1.40
C LYS A 225 35.97 26.59 -0.86
N SER A 226 34.88 26.62 -1.61
CA SER A 226 33.76 25.69 -1.45
C SER A 226 33.96 24.46 -2.34
N PHE A 227 33.41 23.32 -1.92
CA PHE A 227 33.59 22.03 -2.60
C PHE A 227 32.24 21.39 -2.92
N LEU A 228 32.11 20.85 -4.12
CA LEU A 228 31.06 19.88 -4.41
C LEU A 228 31.42 18.55 -3.73
N THR A 229 30.57 18.09 -2.83
CA THR A 229 30.71 16.77 -2.19
C THR A 229 30.09 15.67 -3.05
N TYR A 230 30.70 14.48 -3.03
CA TYR A 230 30.27 13.31 -3.78
C TYR A 230 29.94 12.17 -2.81
N GLU A 231 28.80 11.54 -3.03
CA GLU A 231 28.24 10.42 -2.25
C GLU A 231 28.01 10.71 -0.74
N SER A 232 28.08 11.99 -0.35
CA SER A 232 27.90 12.54 1.01
C SER A 232 26.46 12.48 1.55
N ASN A 233 25.58 11.74 0.88
CA ASN A 233 24.15 11.61 1.21
C ASN A 233 23.65 10.15 1.10
N VAL A 234 24.58 9.19 1.04
CA VAL A 234 24.28 7.75 1.05
C VAL A 234 24.16 7.29 2.50
N LEU A 235 23.05 6.61 2.83
CA LEU A 235 22.80 6.08 4.18
C LEU A 235 23.84 5.03 4.57
N PHE A 236 24.32 5.05 5.81
CA PHE A 236 25.47 4.24 6.26
C PHE A 236 25.30 2.72 6.05
N ALA A 237 24.14 2.16 6.40
CA ALA A 237 23.85 0.74 6.14
C ALA A 237 23.78 0.41 4.64
N LEU A 238 23.26 1.33 3.80
CA LEU A 238 23.25 1.15 2.34
C LEU A 238 24.66 1.26 1.75
N ARG A 239 25.49 2.18 2.25
CA ARG A 239 26.92 2.31 1.94
C ARG A 239 27.67 1.00 2.24
N PHE A 240 27.50 0.46 3.45
CA PHE A 240 28.02 -0.85 3.85
C PHE A 240 27.56 -1.98 2.90
N MET A 241 26.27 -2.04 2.56
CA MET A 241 25.72 -3.03 1.63
C MET A 241 26.29 -2.91 0.20
N ILE A 242 26.57 -1.68 -0.27
CA ILE A 242 27.21 -1.43 -1.56
C ILE A 242 28.69 -1.85 -1.52
N ASP A 243 29.38 -1.56 -0.43
CA ASP A 243 30.82 -1.78 -0.32
C ASP A 243 31.17 -3.26 -0.07
N CYS A 244 30.36 -3.99 0.71
CA CYS A 244 30.51 -5.43 0.98
C CYS A 244 29.76 -6.33 -0.02
N ASN A 245 29.18 -5.77 -1.10
CA ASN A 245 28.37 -6.49 -2.10
C ASN A 245 27.17 -7.27 -1.51
N ILE A 246 26.60 -6.81 -0.39
CA ILE A 246 25.41 -7.38 0.25
C ILE A 246 24.15 -6.77 -0.37
N VAL A 247 23.17 -7.60 -0.74
CA VAL A 247 21.82 -7.16 -1.19
C VAL A 247 20.75 -7.48 -0.13
N GLY A 248 19.55 -6.89 -0.23
CA GLY A 248 18.49 -7.16 0.75
C GLY A 248 17.92 -8.58 0.58
N GLY A 249 17.52 -9.22 1.67
CA GLY A 249 17.00 -10.60 1.62
C GLY A 249 18.04 -11.65 1.19
N ASN A 250 19.33 -11.38 1.40
CA ASN A 250 20.44 -12.20 0.92
C ASN A 250 20.99 -13.15 1.99
N TRP A 251 21.67 -14.22 1.55
CA TRP A 251 22.45 -15.08 2.45
C TRP A 251 23.82 -14.46 2.73
N ILE A 252 24.18 -14.45 4.00
CA ILE A 252 25.47 -13.98 4.53
C ILE A 252 26.08 -15.12 5.33
N GLU A 253 27.39 -15.31 5.22
CA GLU A 253 28.15 -16.28 5.99
C GLU A 253 29.33 -15.61 6.70
N VAL A 254 29.58 -16.02 7.95
CA VAL A 254 30.86 -15.77 8.63
C VAL A 254 31.56 -17.11 8.86
N PRO A 255 32.78 -17.31 8.33
CA PRO A 255 33.53 -18.57 8.49
C PRO A 255 33.83 -18.94 9.94
N VAL A 256 34.04 -20.23 10.17
CA VAL A 256 34.53 -20.76 11.45
C VAL A 256 35.81 -20.04 11.90
N GLY A 257 35.90 -19.69 13.18
CA GLY A 257 37.03 -18.93 13.74
C GLY A 257 37.11 -17.44 13.36
N LYS A 258 36.17 -16.92 12.54
CA LYS A 258 36.10 -15.48 12.17
C LYS A 258 35.03 -14.69 12.93
N TYR A 259 34.16 -15.36 13.66
CA TYR A 259 33.25 -14.74 14.62
C TYR A 259 33.70 -15.01 16.06
N LYS A 260 33.42 -14.06 16.97
CA LYS A 260 33.57 -14.23 18.41
C LYS A 260 32.20 -14.19 19.09
N LYS A 261 31.98 -15.00 20.13
CA LYS A 261 30.75 -14.90 20.92
C LYS A 261 30.69 -13.53 21.59
N ALA A 262 29.52 -12.88 21.57
CA ALA A 262 29.37 -11.56 22.20
C ALA A 262 29.69 -11.62 23.70
N ALA A 263 30.51 -10.67 24.18
CA ALA A 263 30.96 -10.63 25.57
C ALA A 263 29.83 -10.37 26.58
N ARG A 264 28.68 -9.86 26.11
CA ARG A 264 27.41 -9.76 26.83
C ARG A 264 26.29 -9.94 25.81
N ASN A 265 25.27 -10.73 26.12
CA ASN A 265 24.09 -10.86 25.26
C ASN A 265 23.24 -9.58 25.38
N LEU A 266 23.30 -8.71 24.37
CA LEU A 266 22.48 -7.51 24.23
C LEU A 266 21.13 -7.81 23.55
N SER A 267 20.96 -9.01 22.99
CA SER A 267 19.77 -9.45 22.26
C SER A 267 19.03 -10.62 22.91
N TYR A 268 17.84 -10.90 22.39
CA TYR A 268 17.06 -12.12 22.60
C TYR A 268 17.29 -13.17 21.49
N CYS A 269 18.22 -12.93 20.55
CA CYS A 269 18.54 -13.91 19.50
C CYS A 269 19.28 -15.11 20.08
N GLN A 270 19.15 -16.26 19.41
CA GLN A 270 19.83 -17.49 19.83
C GLN A 270 21.33 -17.44 19.52
N LEU A 271 21.70 -16.87 18.37
CA LEU A 271 23.08 -16.61 17.97
C LEU A 271 23.36 -15.11 18.05
N GLU A 272 24.27 -14.72 18.95
CA GLU A 272 24.77 -13.35 19.08
C GLU A 272 26.30 -13.34 19.07
N PHE A 273 26.89 -12.66 18.09
CA PHE A 273 28.33 -12.71 17.84
C PHE A 273 28.85 -11.44 17.15
N ASP A 274 30.16 -11.20 17.33
CA ASP A 274 30.91 -10.09 16.78
C ASP A 274 31.87 -10.58 15.69
N CYS A 275 31.94 -9.86 14.56
CA CYS A 275 32.93 -10.11 13.50
C CYS A 275 33.42 -8.80 12.86
N LEU A 276 34.50 -8.87 12.08
CA LEU A 276 34.92 -7.76 11.21
C LEU A 276 34.11 -7.76 9.91
N TYR A 277 33.89 -6.58 9.33
CA TYR A 277 33.22 -6.47 8.02
C TYR A 277 33.98 -7.18 6.89
N SER A 278 35.31 -7.31 7.03
CA SER A 278 36.20 -7.97 6.08
C SER A 278 36.09 -9.50 6.08
N ASP A 279 35.45 -10.09 7.10
CA ASP A 279 35.26 -11.53 7.23
C ASP A 279 33.88 -12.02 6.79
N LEU A 280 33.00 -11.10 6.34
CA LEU A 280 31.67 -11.42 5.83
C LEU A 280 31.73 -11.91 4.38
N ILE A 281 31.15 -13.07 4.13
CA ILE A 281 30.90 -13.60 2.78
C ILE A 281 29.45 -13.29 2.40
N SER A 282 29.26 -12.51 1.33
CA SER A 282 27.96 -12.27 0.71
C SER A 282 27.76 -13.24 -0.46
N HIS A 283 26.82 -14.19 -0.33
CA HIS A 283 26.55 -15.19 -1.36
C HIS A 283 25.61 -14.63 -2.44
N SER A 284 25.79 -14.99 -3.71
CA SER A 284 24.84 -14.61 -4.77
C SER A 284 23.50 -15.34 -4.57
N PRO A 285 22.33 -14.71 -4.79
CA PRO A 285 21.01 -15.33 -4.62
C PRO A 285 20.63 -16.26 -5.79
N GLU A 286 21.43 -17.30 -5.97
CA GLU A 286 21.37 -18.30 -7.06
C GLU A 286 21.67 -19.71 -6.49
N GLY A 287 21.19 -20.76 -7.16
CA GLY A 287 21.34 -22.15 -6.68
C GLY A 287 20.80 -22.34 -5.26
N GLU A 288 21.59 -22.95 -4.38
CA GLU A 288 21.28 -23.13 -2.95
C GLU A 288 20.83 -21.84 -2.25
N PHE A 289 21.46 -20.71 -2.55
CA PHE A 289 21.20 -19.42 -1.88
C PHE A 289 20.04 -18.63 -2.52
N SER A 290 19.41 -19.15 -3.59
CA SER A 290 18.11 -18.63 -4.04
C SER A 290 16.98 -18.95 -3.04
N LYS A 291 17.12 -20.04 -2.28
CA LYS A 291 16.14 -20.51 -1.28
C LYS A 291 15.91 -19.45 -0.18
N MET A 292 14.77 -19.56 0.49
CA MET A 292 14.37 -18.70 1.60
C MET A 292 14.46 -19.46 2.93
N ALA A 293 14.91 -18.79 3.98
CA ALA A 293 14.94 -19.32 5.34
C ALA A 293 13.51 -19.49 5.90
N PRO A 294 13.30 -20.39 6.87
CA PRO A 294 12.00 -20.64 7.49
C PRO A 294 11.64 -19.52 8.48
N PHE A 295 11.34 -18.33 7.96
CA PHE A 295 10.94 -17.17 8.76
C PHE A 295 9.64 -17.44 9.53
N ARG A 296 9.58 -16.99 10.79
CA ARG A 296 8.35 -16.94 11.60
C ARG A 296 7.59 -15.66 11.29
N ILE A 297 6.41 -15.80 10.73
CA ILE A 297 5.51 -14.70 10.37
C ILE A 297 4.38 -14.67 11.40
N LEU A 298 4.33 -13.62 12.23
CA LEU A 298 3.22 -13.36 13.14
C LEU A 298 2.19 -12.47 12.43
N SER A 299 0.98 -12.99 12.24
CA SER A 299 -0.21 -12.22 11.87
C SER A 299 -1.05 -11.99 13.12
N PHE A 300 -1.40 -10.74 13.41
CA PHE A 300 -2.20 -10.41 14.59
C PHE A 300 -3.25 -9.33 14.30
N ASP A 301 -4.23 -9.25 15.19
CA ASP A 301 -5.39 -8.35 15.16
C ASP A 301 -5.85 -8.08 16.61
N ILE A 302 -6.51 -6.94 16.88
CA ILE A 302 -6.98 -6.56 18.23
C ILE A 302 -8.42 -6.08 18.25
N GLU A 303 -9.09 -6.34 19.37
CA GLU A 303 -10.43 -5.82 19.66
C GLU A 303 -10.42 -4.83 20.83
N CYS A 304 -11.20 -3.76 20.72
CA CYS A 304 -11.30 -2.71 21.73
C CYS A 304 -12.78 -2.41 22.07
N ALA A 305 -13.11 -2.33 23.37
CA ALA A 305 -14.49 -2.03 23.81
C ALA A 305 -14.76 -0.52 23.82
N GLY A 306 -15.08 0.03 22.64
CA GLY A 306 -15.40 1.46 22.46
C GLY A 306 -16.68 1.93 23.16
N ARG A 307 -16.68 3.17 23.65
CA ARG A 307 -17.88 3.92 24.06
C ARG A 307 -18.84 4.14 22.88
N LYS A 308 -20.13 3.92 23.12
CA LYS A 308 -21.19 4.20 22.10
C LYS A 308 -21.15 5.67 21.69
N GLY A 309 -21.14 5.93 20.39
CA GLY A 309 -20.95 7.28 19.83
C GLY A 309 -19.54 7.55 19.29
N HIS A 310 -18.53 6.77 19.68
CA HIS A 310 -17.12 7.09 19.43
C HIS A 310 -16.37 5.94 18.76
N PHE A 311 -15.39 6.29 17.92
CA PHE A 311 -14.34 5.35 17.51
C PHE A 311 -13.39 5.11 18.70
N PRO A 312 -12.84 3.90 18.91
CA PRO A 312 -12.01 3.63 20.09
C PRO A 312 -10.80 4.56 20.23
N GLU A 313 -10.58 5.09 21.44
CA GLU A 313 -9.46 5.96 21.82
C GLU A 313 -8.59 5.25 22.87
N PRO A 314 -7.28 5.07 22.66
CA PRO A 314 -6.42 4.29 23.57
C PRO A 314 -6.26 4.93 24.96
N THR A 315 -6.66 6.19 25.15
CA THR A 315 -6.70 6.88 26.44
C THR A 315 -7.91 6.53 27.30
N GLN A 316 -8.95 5.90 26.73
CA GLN A 316 -10.22 5.65 27.42
C GLN A 316 -10.66 4.20 27.27
N ASP A 317 -10.82 3.74 26.02
CA ASP A 317 -11.39 2.43 25.70
C ASP A 317 -10.33 1.30 25.86
N PRO A 318 -10.67 0.15 26.46
CA PRO A 318 -9.71 -0.94 26.70
C PRO A 318 -9.56 -1.89 25.52
N VAL A 319 -8.36 -2.44 25.36
CA VAL A 319 -8.10 -3.65 24.56
C VAL A 319 -8.69 -4.85 25.30
N ILE A 320 -9.50 -5.64 24.59
CA ILE A 320 -10.28 -6.75 25.17
C ILE A 320 -9.94 -8.11 24.58
N GLN A 321 -9.45 -8.17 23.34
CA GLN A 321 -8.94 -9.41 22.74
C GLN A 321 -7.73 -9.11 21.85
N VAL A 322 -6.83 -10.08 21.74
CA VAL A 322 -5.71 -10.07 20.78
C VAL A 322 -5.59 -11.46 20.16
N ALA A 323 -5.83 -11.58 18.86
CA ALA A 323 -5.69 -12.83 18.14
C ALA A 323 -4.33 -12.93 17.44
N ASN A 324 -3.70 -14.10 17.53
CA ASN A 324 -2.34 -14.35 17.06
C ASN A 324 -2.29 -15.62 16.21
N LEU A 325 -1.79 -15.52 14.98
CA LEU A 325 -1.43 -16.67 14.16
C LEU A 325 0.05 -16.58 13.77
N VAL A 326 0.77 -17.69 13.92
CA VAL A 326 2.21 -17.74 13.58
C VAL A 326 2.44 -18.82 12.54
N THR A 327 2.95 -18.42 11.38
CA THR A 327 3.20 -19.31 10.23
C THR A 327 4.70 -19.39 9.97
N LEU A 328 5.19 -20.59 9.62
CA LEU A 328 6.55 -20.73 9.09
C LEU A 328 6.51 -20.55 7.57
N GLN A 329 7.35 -19.68 7.03
CA GLN A 329 7.41 -19.36 5.61
C GLN A 329 7.59 -20.64 4.77
N GLY A 330 6.60 -20.97 3.94
CA GLY A 330 6.58 -22.17 3.11
C GLY A 330 5.83 -23.38 3.70
N GLN A 331 5.16 -23.22 4.85
CA GLN A 331 4.13 -24.16 5.33
C GLN A 331 2.73 -23.63 4.98
N ASP A 332 1.83 -24.52 4.57
CA ASP A 332 0.48 -24.15 4.12
C ASP A 332 -0.54 -24.06 5.28
N GLN A 333 -0.07 -24.18 6.53
CA GLN A 333 -0.85 -24.04 7.77
C GLN A 333 -0.02 -23.28 8.83
N PRO A 334 -0.66 -22.50 9.71
CA PRO A 334 0.01 -21.85 10.84
C PRO A 334 0.43 -22.87 11.92
N LEU A 335 1.61 -22.66 12.50
CA LEU A 335 2.16 -23.41 13.63
C LEU A 335 1.40 -23.10 14.94
N ILE A 336 0.92 -21.86 15.09
CA ILE A 336 0.24 -21.36 16.29
C ILE A 336 -1.06 -20.67 15.87
N ARG A 337 -2.14 -20.95 16.60
CA ARG A 337 -3.38 -20.17 16.61
C ARG A 337 -3.72 -19.92 18.07
N ASN A 338 -3.71 -18.66 18.49
CA ASN A 338 -3.96 -18.27 19.87
C ASN A 338 -4.89 -17.05 19.91
N VAL A 339 -5.74 -16.95 20.94
CA VAL A 339 -6.47 -15.71 21.28
C VAL A 339 -6.33 -15.44 22.76
N MET A 340 -5.85 -14.24 23.08
CA MET A 340 -5.82 -13.70 24.43
C MET A 340 -7.10 -12.89 24.65
N THR A 341 -7.83 -13.14 25.74
CA THR A 341 -9.12 -12.48 26.03
C THR A 341 -9.15 -11.87 27.43
N LEU A 342 -9.70 -10.68 27.54
CA LEU A 342 -10.16 -10.11 28.80
C LEU A 342 -11.47 -10.80 29.20
N LYS A 343 -11.52 -11.33 30.44
CA LYS A 343 -12.53 -12.24 30.98
C LYS A 343 -12.57 -13.61 30.27
N SER A 344 -13.22 -14.57 30.93
CA SER A 344 -13.40 -15.95 30.47
C SER A 344 -14.07 -16.07 29.10
N CYS A 345 -13.52 -16.92 28.23
CA CYS A 345 -14.03 -17.20 26.88
C CYS A 345 -14.29 -18.71 26.70
N SER A 346 -15.38 -19.08 26.02
CA SER A 346 -15.65 -20.49 25.69
C SER A 346 -14.56 -21.04 24.74
N PRO A 347 -14.18 -22.33 24.82
CA PRO A 347 -13.12 -22.91 23.98
C PRO A 347 -13.40 -22.88 22.47
N ILE A 348 -12.33 -22.76 21.67
CA ILE A 348 -12.37 -22.84 20.19
C ILE A 348 -11.50 -24.01 19.74
N VAL A 349 -12.05 -24.89 18.89
CA VAL A 349 -11.36 -26.11 18.45
C VAL A 349 -10.14 -25.77 17.60
N GLY A 350 -8.97 -26.29 17.98
CA GLY A 350 -7.71 -26.04 17.28
C GLY A 350 -7.13 -24.64 17.49
N VAL A 351 -7.49 -23.97 18.59
CA VAL A 351 -7.01 -22.64 18.98
C VAL A 351 -6.70 -22.64 20.47
N ASP A 352 -5.53 -22.12 20.85
CA ASP A 352 -5.14 -21.93 22.24
C ASP A 352 -5.80 -20.65 22.79
N ILE A 353 -6.68 -20.79 23.79
CA ILE A 353 -7.36 -19.65 24.43
C ILE A 353 -6.66 -19.33 25.76
N MET A 354 -6.30 -18.06 25.95
CA MET A 354 -5.77 -17.53 27.20
C MET A 354 -6.71 -16.43 27.69
N SER A 355 -7.49 -16.71 28.73
CA SER A 355 -8.34 -15.70 29.38
C SER A 355 -7.65 -15.11 30.60
N PHE A 356 -7.82 -13.81 30.80
CA PHE A 356 -7.20 -13.02 31.87
C PHE A 356 -8.22 -12.05 32.46
N ASP A 357 -8.05 -11.63 33.72
CA ASP A 357 -9.05 -10.78 34.39
C ASP A 357 -8.75 -9.28 34.30
N THR A 358 -7.48 -8.88 34.09
CA THR A 358 -7.13 -7.49 33.78
C THR A 358 -6.50 -7.30 32.39
N GLU A 359 -6.71 -6.11 31.82
CA GLU A 359 -6.09 -5.68 30.57
C GLU A 359 -4.56 -5.68 30.66
N LYS A 360 -3.99 -5.49 31.86
CA LYS A 360 -2.54 -5.52 32.06
C LYS A 360 -1.97 -6.92 31.86
N GLU A 361 -2.66 -7.98 32.25
CA GLU A 361 -2.25 -9.35 31.93
C GLU A 361 -2.31 -9.61 30.42
N VAL A 362 -3.39 -9.22 29.73
CA VAL A 362 -3.55 -9.42 28.27
C VAL A 362 -2.36 -8.81 27.52
N LEU A 363 -2.02 -7.55 27.82
CA LEU A 363 -0.88 -6.84 27.22
C LEU A 363 0.47 -7.46 27.62
N ARG A 364 0.63 -7.89 28.87
CA ARG A 364 1.84 -8.55 29.38
C ARG A 364 2.08 -9.90 28.69
N ALA A 365 1.05 -10.74 28.57
CA ALA A 365 1.11 -12.02 27.90
C ALA A 365 1.42 -11.88 26.40
N TRP A 366 0.89 -10.85 25.74
CA TRP A 366 1.18 -10.59 24.32
C TRP A 366 2.62 -10.15 24.08
N ARG A 367 3.16 -9.26 24.94
CA ARG A 367 4.60 -8.91 24.96
C ARG A 367 5.46 -10.17 25.10
N ASP A 368 5.11 -11.06 26.03
CA ASP A 368 5.88 -12.27 26.31
C ASP A 368 5.76 -13.30 25.18
N LEU A 369 4.60 -13.40 24.52
CA LEU A 369 4.44 -14.18 23.28
C LEU A 369 5.39 -13.68 22.19
N ILE A 370 5.51 -12.37 21.96
CA ILE A 370 6.45 -11.81 20.98
C ILE A 370 7.91 -12.12 21.33
N GLN A 371 8.28 -12.12 22.61
CA GLN A 371 9.64 -12.44 23.04
C GLN A 371 9.94 -13.94 22.91
N GLU A 372 9.04 -14.83 23.33
CA GLU A 372 9.26 -16.29 23.36
C GLU A 372 9.03 -16.99 22.01
N VAL A 373 8.09 -16.51 21.18
CA VAL A 373 7.91 -16.98 19.79
C VAL A 373 9.01 -16.43 18.87
N ASP A 374 9.52 -15.24 19.18
CA ASP A 374 10.53 -14.52 18.40
C ASP A 374 10.20 -14.41 16.89
N PRO A 375 9.09 -13.75 16.48
CA PRO A 375 8.73 -13.61 15.07
C PRO A 375 9.71 -12.71 14.31
N ASP A 376 9.97 -13.08 13.06
CA ASP A 376 10.86 -12.37 12.12
C ASP A 376 10.14 -11.24 11.39
N ILE A 377 8.89 -11.50 11.00
CA ILE A 377 8.03 -10.60 10.25
C ILE A 377 6.72 -10.48 11.03
N ILE A 378 6.28 -9.25 11.28
CA ILE A 378 4.99 -8.93 11.90
C ILE A 378 4.09 -8.37 10.80
N ILE A 379 2.97 -9.04 10.57
CA ILE A 379 1.96 -8.72 9.57
C ILE A 379 0.60 -8.50 10.25
N GLY A 380 -0.34 -7.98 9.48
CA GLY A 380 -1.72 -7.70 9.86
C GLY A 380 -2.30 -6.71 8.85
N TYR A 381 -3.43 -6.09 9.18
CA TYR A 381 -4.10 -5.15 8.27
C TYR A 381 -4.29 -3.78 8.92
N ASN A 382 -3.49 -2.79 8.51
CA ASN A 382 -3.42 -1.44 9.10
C ASN A 382 -2.67 -1.35 10.46
N ILE A 383 -1.97 -2.43 10.84
CA ILE A 383 -1.17 -2.56 12.09
C ILE A 383 -0.19 -1.42 12.38
N CYS A 384 0.32 -0.75 11.35
CA CYS A 384 1.24 0.36 11.54
C CYS A 384 0.52 1.67 11.92
N ASN A 385 -0.74 1.86 11.54
CA ASN A 385 -1.48 3.10 11.79
C ASN A 385 -2.46 2.99 12.97
N PHE A 386 -3.02 1.80 13.21
CA PHE A 386 -3.98 1.56 14.30
C PHE A 386 -3.39 0.68 15.41
N ASP A 387 -3.17 -0.61 15.16
CA ASP A 387 -3.03 -1.62 16.21
C ASP A 387 -1.77 -1.45 17.09
N LEU A 388 -0.58 -1.36 16.49
CA LEU A 388 0.66 -1.13 17.24
C LEU A 388 0.68 0.23 17.96
N PRO A 389 0.28 1.37 17.33
CA PRO A 389 0.13 2.64 18.04
C PRO A 389 -0.89 2.59 19.19
N TYR A 390 -2.01 1.88 19.02
CA TYR A 390 -3.05 1.74 20.04
C TYR A 390 -2.53 0.97 21.25
N LEU A 391 -1.96 -0.20 21.03
CA LEU A 391 -1.35 -1.04 22.07
C LEU A 391 -0.28 -0.29 22.87
N ILE A 392 0.65 0.38 22.18
CA ILE A 392 1.73 1.15 22.83
C ILE A 392 1.13 2.29 23.67
N ARG A 393 0.19 3.06 23.12
CA ARG A 393 -0.41 4.19 23.84
C ARG A 393 -1.30 3.75 25.00
N ARG A 394 -1.99 2.62 24.87
CA ARG A 394 -2.81 2.03 25.94
C ARG A 394 -1.94 1.55 27.09
N ALA A 395 -0.83 0.88 26.79
CA ALA A 395 0.16 0.46 27.78
C ALA A 395 0.80 1.65 28.53
N GLU A 396 1.10 2.77 27.85
CA GLU A 396 1.53 4.02 28.52
C GLU A 396 0.49 4.53 29.52
N VAL A 397 -0.79 4.55 29.14
CA VAL A 397 -1.91 4.99 29.99
C VAL A 397 -2.12 4.08 31.20
N LEU A 398 -1.88 2.78 31.05
CA LEU A 398 -1.94 1.78 32.13
C LEU A 398 -0.69 1.75 33.02
N GLY A 399 0.35 2.54 32.70
CA GLY A 399 1.61 2.61 33.45
C GLY A 399 2.61 1.48 33.15
N MET A 400 2.40 0.70 32.09
CA MET A 400 3.22 -0.47 31.73
C MET A 400 4.52 -0.06 31.01
N ALA A 401 5.47 0.45 31.78
CA ALA A 401 6.76 0.96 31.29
C ALA A 401 7.61 -0.07 30.54
N GLU A 402 7.33 -1.36 30.69
CA GLU A 402 8.04 -2.49 30.12
C GLU A 402 7.39 -3.07 28.85
N PHE A 403 6.09 -2.82 28.63
CA PHE A 403 5.36 -3.29 27.43
C PHE A 403 6.02 -2.90 26.10
N PRO A 404 6.48 -1.65 25.85
CA PRO A 404 7.04 -1.27 24.55
C PRO A 404 8.42 -1.88 24.25
N VAL A 405 8.90 -2.89 24.99
CA VAL A 405 10.14 -3.64 24.70
C VAL A 405 9.81 -4.91 23.87
N LEU A 406 9.35 -4.69 22.63
CA LEU A 406 8.93 -5.76 21.70
C LEU A 406 10.05 -6.22 20.73
N GLY A 407 11.17 -5.50 20.69
CA GLY A 407 12.30 -5.78 19.80
C GLY A 407 13.12 -7.00 20.20
N ARG A 408 14.05 -7.40 19.33
CA ARG A 408 15.08 -8.41 19.61
C ARG A 408 16.23 -7.87 20.47
N ILE A 409 16.30 -6.57 20.71
CA ILE A 409 17.35 -5.92 21.50
C ILE A 409 16.82 -5.59 22.91
N ARG A 410 17.54 -6.06 23.93
CA ARG A 410 17.16 -5.92 25.34
C ARG A 410 17.07 -4.44 25.70
N ASN A 411 16.05 -4.09 26.48
CA ASN A 411 15.75 -2.72 26.92
C ASN A 411 15.53 -1.68 25.79
N SER A 412 15.46 -2.09 24.51
CA SER A 412 15.17 -1.21 23.39
C SER A 412 13.66 -1.03 23.24
N ARG A 413 13.17 0.19 23.46
CA ARG A 413 11.75 0.52 23.27
C ARG A 413 11.43 0.73 21.78
N VAL A 414 10.25 0.26 21.37
CA VAL A 414 9.66 0.53 20.06
C VAL A 414 9.57 2.05 19.83
N ARG A 415 9.94 2.47 18.63
CA ARG A 415 9.87 3.87 18.20
C ARG A 415 8.71 4.04 17.25
N VAL A 416 7.84 5.02 17.50
CA VAL A 416 6.75 5.44 16.61
C VAL A 416 7.02 6.88 16.17
N LYS A 417 6.88 7.15 14.87
CA LYS A 417 7.02 8.50 14.28
C LYS A 417 5.95 8.72 13.23
N ASP A 418 5.39 9.92 13.17
CA ASP A 418 4.51 10.30 12.06
C ASP A 418 5.34 10.53 10.79
N ALA A 419 4.87 9.96 9.67
CA ALA A 419 5.61 9.86 8.42
C ALA A 419 4.68 10.12 7.22
N THR A 420 4.92 11.23 6.51
CA THR A 420 4.21 11.61 5.29
C THR A 420 4.96 11.10 4.07
N PHE A 421 4.35 10.23 3.27
CA PHE A 421 4.85 9.81 1.97
C PHE A 421 4.10 10.54 0.85
N SER A 422 4.79 11.25 -0.03
CA SER A 422 4.17 11.92 -1.19
C SER A 422 4.83 11.55 -2.50
N SER A 423 4.00 11.26 -3.52
CA SER A 423 4.44 11.05 -4.90
C SER A 423 3.28 11.27 -5.89
N ARG A 424 3.59 11.68 -7.12
CA ARG A 424 2.59 11.77 -8.21
C ARG A 424 1.91 10.42 -8.55
N GLN A 425 2.54 9.29 -8.20
CA GLN A 425 2.06 7.95 -8.52
C GLN A 425 1.13 7.34 -7.46
N HIS A 426 1.41 7.57 -6.17
CA HIS A 426 0.67 6.95 -5.05
C HIS A 426 -0.18 7.96 -4.25
N GLY A 427 -0.08 9.26 -4.56
CA GLY A 427 -0.67 10.36 -3.80
C GLY A 427 0.24 10.84 -2.67
N THR A 428 -0.28 11.78 -1.87
CA THR A 428 0.20 12.02 -0.49
C THR A 428 -0.56 11.11 0.45
N ARG A 429 0.14 10.49 1.40
CA ARG A 429 -0.42 9.67 2.47
C ARG A 429 0.31 9.97 3.77
N GLU A 430 -0.43 10.04 4.85
CA GLU A 430 0.10 10.05 6.21
C GLU A 430 0.05 8.62 6.76
N SER A 431 1.04 8.29 7.57
CA SER A 431 1.26 6.95 8.12
C SER A 431 2.17 7.07 9.35
N LYS A 432 2.31 5.99 10.12
CA LYS A 432 3.31 5.93 11.20
C LYS A 432 4.47 5.01 10.81
N GLU A 433 5.69 5.53 10.85
CA GLU A 433 6.93 4.75 10.80
C GLU A 433 7.14 4.14 12.20
N ILE A 434 6.95 2.84 12.32
CA ILE A 434 7.23 2.07 13.53
C ILE A 434 8.57 1.34 13.35
N THR A 435 9.37 1.27 14.40
CA THR A 435 10.62 0.50 14.43
C THR A 435 10.64 -0.45 15.62
N ILE A 436 10.56 -1.75 15.35
CA ILE A 436 10.71 -2.84 16.33
C ILE A 436 12.03 -3.57 16.02
N GLU A 437 13.13 -3.18 16.66
CA GLU A 437 14.50 -3.56 16.25
C GLU A 437 14.68 -5.08 16.10
N GLY A 438 15.08 -5.53 14.90
CA GLY A 438 15.31 -6.92 14.53
C GLY A 438 14.09 -7.66 13.96
N ARG A 439 12.94 -6.98 13.82
CA ARG A 439 11.69 -7.55 13.27
C ARG A 439 11.17 -6.68 12.14
N VAL A 440 10.77 -7.27 11.02
CA VAL A 440 10.23 -6.51 9.87
C VAL A 440 8.73 -6.29 10.05
N GLN A 441 8.28 -5.02 10.01
CA GLN A 441 6.85 -4.68 9.93
C GLN A 441 6.40 -4.73 8.46
N PHE A 442 5.44 -5.60 8.13
CA PHE A 442 4.91 -5.75 6.77
C PHE A 442 3.37 -5.69 6.79
N ASP A 443 2.86 -4.46 6.80
CA ASP A 443 1.42 -4.15 6.83
C ASP A 443 0.76 -4.41 5.46
N LEU A 444 -0.19 -5.36 5.41
CA LEU A 444 -0.87 -5.76 4.18
C LEU A 444 -1.72 -4.62 3.59
N PHE A 445 -2.26 -3.72 4.41
CA PHE A 445 -3.00 -2.56 3.93
C PHE A 445 -2.08 -1.64 3.10
N GLN A 446 -0.86 -1.39 3.59
CA GLN A 446 0.13 -0.59 2.88
C GLN A 446 0.62 -1.28 1.60
N ALA A 447 0.90 -2.58 1.65
CA ALA A 447 1.31 -3.36 0.47
C ALA A 447 0.22 -3.33 -0.62
N VAL A 448 -1.03 -3.67 -0.27
CA VAL A 448 -2.14 -3.72 -1.22
C VAL A 448 -2.45 -2.34 -1.81
N GLN A 449 -2.38 -1.25 -1.03
CA GLN A 449 -2.53 0.11 -1.55
C GLN A 449 -1.36 0.60 -2.42
N ARG A 450 -0.20 -0.07 -2.43
CA ARG A 450 0.97 0.30 -3.24
C ARG A 450 0.98 -0.43 -4.57
N ASP A 451 0.73 -1.73 -4.53
CA ASP A 451 0.86 -2.61 -5.71
C ASP A 451 -0.47 -2.80 -6.46
N HIS A 452 -1.61 -2.75 -5.77
CA HIS A 452 -2.94 -2.86 -6.37
C HIS A 452 -3.68 -1.52 -6.37
N LYS A 453 -4.60 -1.37 -7.33
CA LYS A 453 -5.51 -0.23 -7.41
C LYS A 453 -6.94 -0.77 -7.29
N LEU A 454 -7.54 -0.70 -6.11
CA LEU A 454 -8.86 -1.28 -5.82
C LEU A 454 -9.96 -0.23 -5.60
N SER A 455 -11.24 -0.66 -5.66
CA SER A 455 -12.40 0.19 -5.37
C SER A 455 -12.45 0.60 -3.90
N SER A 456 -12.38 -0.38 -3.01
CA SER A 456 -12.21 -0.23 -1.56
C SER A 456 -10.91 -0.93 -1.13
N TYR A 457 -10.41 -0.56 0.04
CA TYR A 457 -9.25 -1.21 0.70
C TYR A 457 -9.62 -1.68 2.11
N SER A 458 -10.92 -1.92 2.39
CA SER A 458 -11.34 -2.65 3.59
C SER A 458 -10.85 -4.12 3.52
N LEU A 459 -10.53 -4.73 4.67
CA LEU A 459 -10.10 -6.14 4.72
C LEU A 459 -11.15 -7.07 4.07
N ASN A 460 -12.44 -6.78 4.26
CA ASN A 460 -13.53 -7.52 3.62
C ASN A 460 -13.51 -7.37 2.08
N SER A 461 -13.41 -6.15 1.54
CA SER A 461 -13.38 -5.95 0.07
C SER A 461 -12.13 -6.54 -0.59
N VAL A 462 -10.99 -6.49 0.09
CA VAL A 462 -9.73 -7.09 -0.42
C VAL A 462 -9.78 -8.62 -0.37
N SER A 463 -10.33 -9.20 0.70
CA SER A 463 -10.56 -10.64 0.81
C SER A 463 -11.56 -11.14 -0.23
N ALA A 464 -12.66 -10.41 -0.43
CA ALA A 464 -13.66 -10.73 -1.44
C ALA A 464 -13.09 -10.66 -2.88
N HIS A 465 -12.10 -9.79 -3.12
CA HIS A 465 -11.48 -9.64 -4.44
C HIS A 465 -10.39 -10.69 -4.76
N PHE A 466 -9.59 -11.12 -3.77
CA PHE A 466 -8.45 -12.01 -4.02
C PHE A 466 -8.65 -13.45 -3.50
N LEU A 467 -9.45 -13.63 -2.45
CA LEU A 467 -9.76 -14.93 -1.84
C LEU A 467 -11.15 -15.45 -2.22
N ASN A 468 -11.98 -14.63 -2.88
CA ASN A 468 -13.41 -14.87 -3.14
C ASN A 468 -14.22 -15.12 -1.86
N GLU A 469 -13.79 -14.55 -0.73
CA GLU A 469 -14.38 -14.78 0.58
C GLU A 469 -14.80 -13.44 1.22
N GLN A 470 -16.03 -13.38 1.71
CA GLN A 470 -16.52 -12.27 2.54
C GLN A 470 -16.50 -12.68 4.02
N LYS A 471 -16.39 -11.71 4.92
CA LYS A 471 -16.61 -11.89 6.36
C LYS A 471 -17.92 -11.25 6.81
N GLU A 472 -18.44 -11.69 7.95
CA GLU A 472 -19.27 -10.80 8.78
C GLU A 472 -18.43 -9.58 9.19
N ASP A 473 -19.05 -8.40 9.22
CA ASP A 473 -18.39 -7.12 9.46
C ASP A 473 -19.08 -6.46 10.66
N VAL A 474 -18.59 -6.75 11.87
CA VAL A 474 -19.26 -6.36 13.13
C VAL A 474 -19.01 -4.89 13.41
N HIS A 475 -20.07 -4.12 13.64
CA HIS A 475 -19.94 -2.69 13.95
C HIS A 475 -19.35 -2.49 15.36
N HIS A 476 -18.37 -1.59 15.48
CA HIS A 476 -17.62 -1.32 16.73
C HIS A 476 -18.52 -1.09 17.94
N SER A 477 -19.65 -0.40 17.77
CA SER A 477 -20.62 -0.11 18.84
C SER A 477 -21.31 -1.34 19.45
N ILE A 478 -21.22 -2.51 18.81
CA ILE A 478 -21.80 -3.79 19.25
C ILE A 478 -20.75 -4.64 19.99
N ILE A 479 -19.46 -4.41 19.75
CA ILE A 479 -18.34 -5.18 20.32
C ILE A 479 -18.35 -5.07 21.86
N SER A 480 -18.60 -3.86 22.37
CA SER A 480 -18.75 -3.61 23.82
C SER A 480 -19.96 -4.32 24.44
N ASP A 481 -21.04 -4.55 23.69
CA ASP A 481 -22.20 -5.30 24.17
C ASP A 481 -21.92 -6.82 24.16
N LEU A 482 -21.21 -7.33 23.14
CA LEU A 482 -20.76 -8.73 23.07
C LEU A 482 -19.75 -9.07 24.18
N GLN A 483 -18.80 -8.19 24.45
CA GLN A 483 -17.78 -8.38 25.49
C GLN A 483 -18.37 -8.44 26.90
N ASN A 484 -19.38 -7.60 27.19
CA ASN A 484 -20.06 -7.56 28.48
C ASN A 484 -21.16 -8.63 28.64
N GLY A 485 -21.38 -9.47 27.62
CA GLY A 485 -22.19 -10.68 27.71
C GLY A 485 -21.46 -11.83 28.43
N ASN A 486 -21.67 -13.05 27.92
CA ASN A 486 -21.16 -14.29 28.51
C ASN A 486 -19.91 -14.82 27.79
N ALA A 487 -19.41 -15.98 28.21
CA ALA A 487 -18.24 -16.60 27.60
C ALA A 487 -18.44 -16.97 26.11
N GLU A 488 -19.68 -17.16 25.67
CA GLU A 488 -20.03 -17.52 24.29
C GLU A 488 -20.15 -16.29 23.37
N THR A 489 -20.65 -15.16 23.86
CA THR A 489 -20.58 -13.89 23.10
C THR A 489 -19.14 -13.43 22.93
N ARG A 490 -18.28 -13.63 23.95
CA ARG A 490 -16.83 -13.44 23.84
C ARG A 490 -16.16 -14.45 22.91
N ARG A 491 -16.64 -15.69 22.83
CA ARG A 491 -16.20 -16.68 21.82
C ARG A 491 -16.57 -16.29 20.40
N ARG A 492 -17.77 -15.75 20.15
CA ARG A 492 -18.14 -15.20 18.82
C ARG A 492 -17.16 -14.08 18.42
N LEU A 493 -16.81 -13.19 19.34
CA LEU A 493 -15.81 -12.15 19.10
C LEU A 493 -14.40 -12.74 18.85
N ALA A 494 -13.99 -13.74 19.61
CA ALA A 494 -12.69 -14.40 19.42
C ALA A 494 -12.57 -15.14 18.09
N VAL A 495 -13.66 -15.74 17.59
CA VAL A 495 -13.71 -16.30 16.23
C VAL A 495 -13.60 -15.20 15.16
N TYR A 496 -14.21 -14.04 15.39
CA TYR A 496 -14.16 -12.89 14.49
C TYR A 496 -12.75 -12.25 14.43
N CYS A 497 -12.13 -11.92 15.57
CA CYS A 497 -10.77 -11.40 15.63
C CYS A 497 -9.73 -12.41 15.09
N LEU A 498 -9.89 -13.71 15.37
CA LEU A 498 -9.03 -14.75 14.76
C LEU A 498 -9.22 -14.86 13.25
N LYS A 499 -10.42 -14.58 12.73
CA LYS A 499 -10.68 -14.52 11.29
C LYS A 499 -9.96 -13.33 10.66
N ASP A 500 -10.04 -12.16 11.28
CA ASP A 500 -9.36 -10.95 10.83
C ASP A 500 -7.83 -11.06 10.95
N ALA A 501 -7.29 -11.69 11.99
CA ALA A 501 -5.87 -12.02 12.07
C ALA A 501 -5.42 -13.03 10.99
N TYR A 502 -6.29 -13.95 10.52
CA TYR A 502 -5.90 -14.98 9.53
C TYR A 502 -6.03 -14.52 8.07
N LEU A 503 -6.93 -13.60 7.75
CA LEU A 503 -7.09 -13.09 6.38
C LEU A 503 -5.81 -12.43 5.81
N PRO A 504 -5.03 -11.61 6.55
CA PRO A 504 -3.75 -11.05 6.11
C PRO A 504 -2.70 -12.10 5.75
N GLN A 505 -2.59 -13.19 6.52
CA GLN A 505 -1.72 -14.33 6.17
C GLN A 505 -2.17 -14.94 4.83
N ARG A 506 -3.46 -15.25 4.66
CA ARG A 506 -3.97 -15.80 3.40
C ARG A 506 -3.81 -14.85 2.22
N LEU A 507 -3.89 -13.53 2.42
CA LEU A 507 -3.61 -12.52 1.40
C LEU A 507 -2.11 -12.46 1.06
N LEU A 508 -1.22 -12.53 2.06
CA LEU A 508 0.23 -12.59 1.90
C LEU A 508 0.65 -13.76 1.00
N ASP A 509 0.10 -14.94 1.28
CA ASP A 509 0.36 -16.16 0.53
C ASP A 509 -0.29 -16.12 -0.86
N LYS A 510 -1.56 -15.71 -0.96
CA LYS A 510 -2.28 -15.62 -2.26
C LYS A 510 -1.62 -14.65 -3.24
N LEU A 511 -1.00 -13.58 -2.74
CA LEU A 511 -0.32 -12.55 -3.53
C LEU A 511 1.22 -12.76 -3.57
N MET A 512 1.72 -13.85 -2.96
CA MET A 512 3.14 -14.24 -2.87
C MET A 512 4.06 -13.09 -2.41
N PHE A 513 3.56 -12.23 -1.52
CA PHE A 513 4.19 -10.93 -1.22
C PHE A 513 5.62 -11.06 -0.69
N ILE A 514 5.90 -12.00 0.22
CA ILE A 514 7.26 -12.17 0.77
C ILE A 514 8.26 -12.53 -0.34
N TYR A 515 7.93 -13.47 -1.22
CA TYR A 515 8.78 -13.83 -2.37
C TYR A 515 9.02 -12.63 -3.29
N ASN A 516 7.95 -11.91 -3.64
CA ASN A 516 8.00 -10.73 -4.52
C ASN A 516 8.85 -9.60 -3.94
N TYR A 517 8.75 -9.34 -2.63
CA TYR A 517 9.51 -8.28 -1.95
C TYR A 517 10.96 -8.70 -1.66
N VAL A 518 11.23 -9.98 -1.35
CA VAL A 518 12.60 -10.49 -1.22
C VAL A 518 13.35 -10.44 -2.56
N GLU A 519 12.73 -10.87 -3.66
CA GLU A 519 13.36 -10.75 -4.99
C GLU A 519 13.54 -9.29 -5.42
N MET A 520 12.59 -8.40 -5.12
CA MET A 520 12.76 -6.95 -5.32
C MET A 520 13.96 -6.39 -4.51
N ALA A 521 14.15 -6.83 -3.26
CA ALA A 521 15.26 -6.41 -2.41
C ALA A 521 16.62 -6.97 -2.89
N ARG A 522 16.63 -8.20 -3.40
CA ARG A 522 17.80 -8.84 -4.05
C ARG A 522 18.19 -8.10 -5.34
N VAL A 523 17.25 -7.89 -6.25
CA VAL A 523 17.45 -7.21 -7.56
C VAL A 523 17.88 -5.75 -7.43
N THR A 524 17.37 -5.03 -6.43
CA THR A 524 17.65 -3.59 -6.26
C THR A 524 18.71 -3.28 -5.20
N GLY A 525 19.11 -4.26 -4.39
CA GLY A 525 20.17 -4.13 -3.40
C GLY A 525 19.85 -3.19 -2.23
N VAL A 526 18.56 -3.00 -1.90
CA VAL A 526 18.12 -2.19 -0.74
C VAL A 526 17.51 -3.09 0.35
N PRO A 527 17.48 -2.66 1.63
CA PRO A 527 16.76 -3.37 2.69
C PRO A 527 15.26 -3.56 2.37
N ILE A 528 14.65 -4.66 2.85
CA ILE A 528 13.24 -4.98 2.58
C ILE A 528 12.30 -3.87 3.10
N SER A 529 12.60 -3.28 4.26
CA SER A 529 11.86 -2.16 4.85
C SER A 529 11.81 -0.90 3.96
N PHE A 530 12.77 -0.70 3.05
CA PHE A 530 12.75 0.42 2.11
C PHE A 530 11.70 0.24 1.02
N LEU A 531 11.24 -0.98 0.75
CA LEU A 531 10.26 -1.26 -0.31
C LEU A 531 8.85 -0.75 0.04
N LEU A 532 8.50 -0.73 1.33
CA LEU A 532 7.28 -0.10 1.85
C LEU A 532 7.50 1.38 2.20
N SER A 533 8.60 1.74 2.85
CA SER A 533 8.81 3.12 3.35
C SER A 533 9.32 4.14 2.32
N ARG A 534 9.92 3.71 1.19
CA ARG A 534 10.56 4.61 0.21
C ARG A 534 9.98 4.46 -1.20
N GLY A 535 10.29 5.42 -2.08
CA GLY A 535 9.90 5.42 -3.49
C GLY A 535 10.87 4.62 -4.38
N GLN A 536 10.65 4.63 -5.70
CA GLN A 536 11.52 3.89 -6.63
C GLN A 536 12.95 4.47 -6.72
N SER A 537 13.15 5.77 -6.48
CA SER A 537 14.43 6.46 -6.69
C SER A 537 15.60 5.89 -5.90
N ILE A 538 15.37 5.42 -4.66
CA ILE A 538 16.44 4.82 -3.83
C ILE A 538 16.92 3.47 -4.39
N LYS A 539 16.05 2.75 -5.11
CA LYS A 539 16.36 1.47 -5.76
C LYS A 539 17.31 1.69 -6.94
N VAL A 540 16.98 2.68 -7.78
CA VAL A 540 17.83 3.10 -8.91
C VAL A 540 19.16 3.68 -8.40
N LEU A 541 19.16 4.49 -7.35
CA LEU A 541 20.41 5.00 -6.75
C LEU A 541 21.29 3.87 -6.20
N SER A 542 20.73 2.85 -5.55
CA SER A 542 21.47 1.66 -5.08
C SER A 542 22.16 0.93 -6.25
N GLN A 543 21.42 0.66 -7.32
CA GLN A 543 21.96 0.02 -8.53
C GLN A 543 23.06 0.90 -9.18
N LEU A 544 22.82 2.21 -9.28
CA LEU A 544 23.76 3.18 -9.85
C LEU A 544 25.06 3.29 -9.03
N LEU A 545 24.98 3.33 -7.69
CA LEU A 545 26.15 3.36 -6.79
C LEU A 545 26.98 2.06 -6.88
N ARG A 546 26.32 0.89 -6.94
CA ARG A 546 27.01 -0.41 -7.08
C ARG A 546 27.79 -0.47 -8.39
N LYS A 547 27.18 -0.03 -9.50
CA LYS A 547 27.81 0.01 -10.81
C LYS A 547 28.87 1.12 -10.91
N ALA A 548 28.68 2.27 -10.25
CA ALA A 548 29.65 3.35 -10.19
C ALA A 548 30.93 2.93 -9.45
N LYS A 549 30.79 2.25 -8.30
CA LYS A 549 31.89 1.61 -7.55
C LYS A 549 32.73 0.69 -8.46
N GLN A 550 32.08 -0.19 -9.22
CA GLN A 550 32.76 -1.10 -10.17
C GLN A 550 33.51 -0.36 -11.29
N LYS A 551 33.00 0.80 -11.73
CA LYS A 551 33.56 1.60 -12.84
C LYS A 551 34.52 2.71 -12.39
N GLY A 552 34.86 2.78 -11.10
CA GLY A 552 35.71 3.85 -10.54
C GLY A 552 35.05 5.24 -10.53
N LEU A 553 33.75 5.32 -10.77
CA LEU A 553 33.00 6.58 -10.79
C LEU A 553 32.58 6.99 -9.37
N VAL A 554 32.28 8.29 -9.19
CA VAL A 554 31.65 8.84 -7.99
C VAL A 554 30.44 9.73 -8.34
N ILE A 555 29.38 9.62 -7.55
CA ILE A 555 28.13 10.37 -7.78
C ILE A 555 28.12 11.69 -6.98
N PRO A 556 27.98 12.88 -7.62
CA PRO A 556 27.91 14.14 -6.90
C PRO A 556 26.62 14.26 -6.08
N ASN A 557 26.72 14.85 -4.90
CA ASN A 557 25.56 15.32 -4.14
C ASN A 557 25.14 16.70 -4.70
N ALA A 558 24.55 16.68 -5.90
CA ALA A 558 24.01 17.88 -6.52
C ALA A 558 22.95 18.51 -5.61
N LYS A 559 23.04 19.83 -5.38
CA LYS A 559 21.97 20.57 -4.71
C LYS A 559 20.74 20.54 -5.61
N GLN A 560 19.57 20.27 -5.03
CA GLN A 560 18.30 20.39 -5.75
C GLN A 560 18.13 21.84 -6.19
N ALA A 561 18.14 22.07 -7.51
CA ALA A 561 17.53 23.26 -8.07
C ALA A 561 16.05 23.27 -7.67
N GLY A 562 15.45 24.44 -7.50
CA GLY A 562 14.02 24.56 -7.23
C GLY A 562 13.18 24.11 -8.42
N SER A 563 11.88 24.42 -8.37
CA SER A 563 10.94 24.25 -9.49
C SER A 563 11.24 25.13 -10.73
N GLU A 564 12.41 25.77 -10.77
CA GLU A 564 12.93 26.62 -11.84
C GLU A 564 13.46 25.81 -13.03
N GLN A 565 13.88 24.55 -12.82
CA GLN A 565 14.07 23.61 -13.93
C GLN A 565 12.69 23.20 -14.47
N GLY A 566 12.29 23.87 -15.55
CA GLY A 566 10.98 23.72 -16.18
C GLY A 566 10.67 22.31 -16.72
N THR A 567 9.40 22.09 -17.02
CA THR A 567 8.90 20.81 -17.57
C THR A 567 9.36 20.60 -19.01
N PHE A 568 9.94 19.43 -19.30
CA PHE A 568 10.29 19.02 -20.65
C PHE A 568 9.11 18.41 -21.42
N GLU A 569 9.20 18.37 -22.75
CA GLU A 569 8.18 17.80 -23.63
C GLU A 569 8.08 16.26 -23.45
N GLY A 570 6.88 15.77 -23.17
CA GLY A 570 6.60 14.35 -22.91
C GLY A 570 6.45 13.47 -24.15
N ALA A 571 5.76 12.35 -24.00
CA ALA A 571 5.41 11.47 -25.12
C ALA A 571 4.33 12.08 -26.03
N THR A 572 4.44 11.83 -27.34
CA THR A 572 3.34 12.06 -28.28
C THR A 572 2.30 10.95 -28.17
N VAL A 573 1.03 11.35 -28.28
CA VAL A 573 -0.09 10.46 -28.53
C VAL A 573 -0.66 10.88 -29.88
N LEU A 574 -0.60 9.97 -30.87
CA LEU A 574 -1.11 10.22 -32.22
C LEU A 574 -2.59 10.59 -32.18
N GLU A 575 -3.10 11.22 -33.24
CA GLU A 575 -4.54 11.46 -33.32
C GLU A 575 -5.33 10.16 -33.31
N ALA A 576 -6.45 10.19 -32.58
CA ALA A 576 -7.32 9.05 -32.41
C ALA A 576 -8.47 9.18 -33.40
N ARG A 577 -8.49 8.35 -34.44
CA ARG A 577 -9.61 8.28 -35.38
C ARG A 577 -10.81 7.65 -34.66
N ALA A 578 -11.65 8.49 -34.04
CA ALA A 578 -12.78 8.01 -33.26
C ALA A 578 -13.81 7.31 -34.16
N GLY A 579 -14.25 6.12 -33.77
CA GLY A 579 -15.08 5.26 -34.62
C GLY A 579 -15.29 3.86 -34.06
N PHE A 580 -16.27 3.16 -34.65
CA PHE A 580 -16.46 1.73 -34.48
C PHE A 580 -15.81 0.98 -35.65
N TYR A 581 -14.97 0.00 -35.33
CA TYR A 581 -14.11 -0.71 -36.26
C TYR A 581 -14.50 -2.19 -36.30
N GLU A 582 -15.21 -2.56 -37.37
CA GLU A 582 -15.72 -3.93 -37.58
C GLU A 582 -14.68 -4.87 -38.22
N LYS A 583 -13.55 -4.34 -38.70
CA LYS A 583 -12.40 -5.11 -39.21
C LYS A 583 -11.28 -5.20 -38.16
N PRO A 584 -10.46 -6.27 -38.12
CA PRO A 584 -9.37 -6.44 -37.17
C PRO A 584 -8.37 -5.28 -37.14
N ILE A 585 -7.93 -4.93 -35.93
CA ILE A 585 -6.93 -3.88 -35.66
C ILE A 585 -5.73 -4.51 -34.94
N ALA A 586 -4.56 -4.51 -35.58
CA ALA A 586 -3.33 -5.05 -35.01
C ALA A 586 -2.65 -4.01 -34.09
N THR A 587 -2.30 -4.42 -32.86
CA THR A 587 -1.49 -3.61 -31.96
C THR A 587 -0.04 -4.06 -32.04
N LEU A 588 0.84 -3.14 -32.42
CA LEU A 588 2.29 -3.31 -32.42
C LEU A 588 2.87 -2.46 -31.29
N ASP A 589 3.70 -3.03 -30.41
CA ASP A 589 4.21 -2.39 -29.19
C ASP A 589 5.75 -2.45 -29.11
N PHE A 590 6.39 -1.38 -28.64
CA PHE A 590 7.85 -1.31 -28.54
C PHE A 590 8.38 -2.01 -27.28
N ALA A 591 9.15 -3.08 -27.48
CA ALA A 591 9.71 -3.88 -26.40
C ALA A 591 10.63 -3.06 -25.47
N SER A 592 10.07 -2.59 -24.36
CA SER A 592 10.74 -1.73 -23.37
C SER A 592 11.31 -0.42 -23.97
N LEU A 593 10.48 0.32 -24.72
CA LEU A 593 10.84 1.53 -25.48
C LEU A 593 11.95 2.40 -24.86
N TYR A 594 11.73 3.03 -23.70
CA TYR A 594 12.68 3.98 -23.12
C TYR A 594 14.03 3.33 -22.73
N PRO A 595 14.08 2.19 -22.00
CA PRO A 595 15.29 1.39 -21.86
C PRO A 595 16.03 1.13 -23.19
N SER A 596 15.31 0.71 -24.23
CA SER A 596 15.88 0.37 -25.53
C SER A 596 16.47 1.59 -26.26
N ILE A 597 15.82 2.76 -26.17
CA ILE A 597 16.35 4.04 -26.67
C ILE A 597 17.63 4.43 -25.92
N MET A 598 17.63 4.37 -24.59
CA MET A 598 18.79 4.73 -23.77
C MET A 598 20.01 3.86 -24.12
N MET A 599 19.79 2.56 -24.34
CA MET A 599 20.83 1.63 -24.79
C MET A 599 21.30 1.93 -26.22
N ALA A 600 20.38 2.01 -27.20
CA ALA A 600 20.72 2.16 -28.62
C ALA A 600 21.50 3.46 -28.93
N TYR A 601 21.14 4.57 -28.29
CA TYR A 601 21.78 5.88 -28.50
C TYR A 601 22.83 6.23 -27.44
N ASN A 602 23.18 5.30 -26.54
CA ASN A 602 24.20 5.44 -25.48
C ASN A 602 23.95 6.61 -24.50
N LEU A 603 22.67 6.90 -24.19
CA LEU A 603 22.25 8.07 -23.42
C LEU A 603 22.51 7.86 -21.92
N CYS A 604 23.41 8.66 -21.34
CA CYS A 604 23.88 8.49 -19.98
C CYS A 604 24.54 9.76 -19.40
N TYR A 605 24.52 9.92 -18.07
CA TYR A 605 25.17 11.04 -17.37
C TYR A 605 26.64 11.23 -17.80
N CYS A 606 27.41 10.14 -17.83
CA CYS A 606 28.85 10.15 -18.17
C CYS A 606 29.15 10.15 -19.67
N THR A 607 28.13 10.21 -20.55
CA THR A 607 28.29 10.29 -22.01
C THR A 607 27.78 11.59 -22.60
N LEU A 608 26.96 12.35 -21.85
CA LEU A 608 26.53 13.71 -22.17
C LEU A 608 27.72 14.67 -22.25
N VAL A 609 27.83 15.44 -23.33
CA VAL A 609 28.88 16.46 -23.54
C VAL A 609 28.24 17.84 -23.41
N THR A 610 28.79 18.74 -22.58
CA THR A 610 28.23 20.10 -22.46
C THR A 610 28.50 20.94 -23.72
N PRO A 611 27.66 21.95 -24.05
CA PRO A 611 27.89 22.86 -25.19
C PRO A 611 29.19 23.69 -25.11
N GLU A 612 29.85 23.71 -23.94
CA GLU A 612 31.20 24.28 -23.78
C GLU A 612 32.28 23.25 -24.10
N GLU A 613 32.16 22.02 -23.60
CA GLU A 613 33.09 20.91 -23.88
C GLU A 613 33.08 20.49 -25.36
N VAL A 614 31.93 20.50 -26.03
CA VAL A 614 31.85 20.25 -27.49
C VAL A 614 32.78 21.18 -28.29
N ARG A 615 32.97 22.43 -27.83
CA ARG A 615 33.87 23.42 -28.45
C ARG A 615 35.33 23.34 -27.98
N LYS A 616 35.62 22.62 -26.90
CA LYS A 616 36.98 22.49 -26.32
C LYS A 616 37.65 21.16 -26.66
N LEU A 617 36.88 20.07 -26.72
CA LEU A 617 37.39 18.71 -26.87
C LEU A 617 37.70 18.32 -28.31
N ASN A 618 37.25 19.09 -29.31
CA ASN A 618 37.39 18.81 -30.75
C ASN A 618 37.10 17.33 -31.11
N LEU A 619 36.04 16.77 -30.52
CA LEU A 619 35.64 15.38 -30.76
C LEU A 619 35.23 15.20 -32.23
N PRO A 620 35.75 14.17 -32.93
CA PRO A 620 35.35 13.90 -34.30
C PRO A 620 33.84 13.67 -34.43
N PRO A 621 33.15 14.20 -35.48
CA PRO A 621 31.71 14.06 -35.64
C PRO A 621 31.21 12.61 -35.64
N GLU A 622 32.02 11.68 -36.14
CA GLU A 622 31.76 10.26 -36.15
C GLU A 622 31.79 9.61 -34.75
N CYS A 623 32.38 10.27 -33.75
CA CYS A 623 32.45 9.80 -32.35
C CYS A 623 31.28 10.28 -31.47
N VAL A 624 30.41 11.15 -31.98
CA VAL A 624 29.26 11.73 -31.23
C VAL A 624 27.92 11.46 -31.92
N ASN A 625 26.86 11.47 -31.12
CA ASN A 625 25.46 11.51 -31.54
C ASN A 625 24.87 12.85 -31.08
N LYS A 626 24.16 13.55 -31.97
CA LYS A 626 23.28 14.67 -31.60
C LYS A 626 21.83 14.18 -31.58
N THR A 627 21.09 14.51 -30.54
CA THR A 627 19.69 14.08 -30.36
C THR A 627 18.73 15.03 -31.08
N PRO A 628 17.47 14.66 -31.33
CA PRO A 628 16.53 15.53 -32.05
C PRO A 628 16.08 16.74 -31.21
N SER A 629 16.24 16.69 -29.88
CA SER A 629 16.11 17.83 -28.96
C SER A 629 17.37 18.71 -28.89
N GLY A 630 18.50 18.25 -29.44
CA GLY A 630 19.69 19.06 -29.71
C GLY A 630 20.90 18.81 -28.81
N GLU A 631 20.76 18.00 -27.76
CA GLU A 631 21.85 17.61 -26.86
C GLU A 631 22.86 16.68 -27.56
N THR A 632 24.07 16.55 -27.02
CA THR A 632 25.17 15.79 -27.63
C THR A 632 25.71 14.73 -26.68
N PHE A 633 25.84 13.50 -27.15
CA PHE A 633 26.35 12.36 -26.39
C PHE A 633 27.48 11.66 -27.16
N VAL A 634 28.50 11.13 -26.48
CA VAL A 634 29.52 10.29 -27.12
C VAL A 634 28.96 8.91 -27.47
N LYS A 635 29.45 8.31 -28.58
CA LYS A 635 29.10 6.93 -28.96
C LYS A 635 29.78 5.90 -28.06
N SER A 636 29.19 4.71 -28.03
CA SER A 636 29.67 3.56 -27.24
C SER A 636 31.08 3.09 -27.63
N THR A 637 31.55 3.42 -28.84
CA THR A 637 32.92 3.21 -29.32
C THR A 637 33.97 4.02 -28.56
N LEU A 638 33.61 5.23 -28.10
CA LEU A 638 34.49 6.08 -27.30
C LEU A 638 34.29 5.80 -25.80
N GLN A 639 33.02 5.69 -25.36
CA GLN A 639 32.70 5.25 -24.00
C GLN A 639 31.27 4.70 -23.91
N LYS A 640 31.13 3.45 -23.45
CA LYS A 640 29.82 2.88 -23.09
C LYS A 640 29.28 3.54 -21.81
N GLY A 641 28.02 3.97 -21.83
CA GLY A 641 27.37 4.62 -20.69
C GLY A 641 27.00 3.64 -19.57
N ILE A 642 27.09 4.10 -18.32
CA ILE A 642 26.71 3.32 -17.13
C ILE A 642 25.21 2.97 -17.09
N LEU A 643 24.32 3.87 -17.55
CA LEU A 643 22.88 3.56 -17.63
C LEU A 643 22.57 2.47 -18.70
N PRO A 644 23.09 2.54 -19.94
CA PRO A 644 23.05 1.43 -20.89
C PRO A 644 23.48 0.08 -20.30
N GLU A 645 24.59 0.01 -19.56
CA GLU A 645 25.03 -1.25 -18.95
C GLU A 645 24.07 -1.78 -17.87
N ILE A 646 23.55 -0.91 -17.00
CA ILE A 646 22.55 -1.31 -15.98
C ILE A 646 21.28 -1.84 -16.66
N LEU A 647 20.82 -1.19 -17.72
CA LEU A 647 19.64 -1.62 -18.48
C LEU A 647 19.86 -2.95 -19.20
N GLU A 648 21.04 -3.16 -19.78
CA GLU A 648 21.44 -4.43 -20.41
C GLU A 648 21.46 -5.58 -19.40
N GLU A 649 22.03 -5.36 -18.21
CA GLU A 649 22.05 -6.33 -17.11
C GLU A 649 20.64 -6.67 -16.62
N LEU A 650 19.80 -5.66 -16.36
CA LEU A 650 18.42 -5.85 -15.91
C LEU A 650 17.56 -6.57 -16.95
N LEU A 651 17.66 -6.20 -18.24
CA LEU A 651 16.90 -6.83 -19.32
C LEU A 651 17.40 -8.25 -19.62
N THR A 652 18.71 -8.50 -19.54
CA THR A 652 19.29 -9.85 -19.71
C THR A 652 18.88 -10.78 -18.56
N ALA A 653 18.98 -10.32 -17.31
CA ALA A 653 18.48 -11.06 -16.16
C ALA A 653 16.97 -11.32 -16.26
N ARG A 654 16.19 -10.37 -16.77
CA ARG A 654 14.74 -10.53 -16.99
C ARG A 654 14.45 -11.55 -18.08
N LYS A 655 15.26 -11.59 -19.15
CA LYS A 655 15.14 -12.59 -20.22
C LYS A 655 15.41 -14.01 -19.70
N ARG A 656 16.42 -14.18 -18.83
CA ARG A 656 16.70 -15.46 -18.13
C ARG A 656 15.52 -15.85 -17.23
N ALA A 657 15.13 -15.00 -16.28
CA ALA A 657 13.99 -15.27 -15.39
C ALA A 657 12.68 -15.62 -16.14
N LYS A 658 12.43 -15.04 -17.32
CA LYS A 658 11.29 -15.39 -18.19
C LYS A 658 11.46 -16.70 -19.01
N ALA A 659 12.66 -17.23 -19.15
CA ALA A 659 12.92 -18.58 -19.67
C ALA A 659 12.76 -19.60 -18.54
N ASP A 660 13.47 -19.39 -17.43
CA ASP A 660 13.40 -20.20 -16.20
C ASP A 660 11.94 -20.41 -15.75
N LEU A 661 11.11 -19.34 -15.80
CA LEU A 661 9.68 -19.37 -15.44
C LEU A 661 8.81 -20.27 -16.35
N LYS A 662 9.23 -20.50 -17.60
CA LYS A 662 8.54 -21.43 -18.52
C LYS A 662 8.92 -22.89 -18.27
N GLU A 663 10.18 -23.12 -17.90
CA GLU A 663 10.75 -24.46 -17.68
C GLU A 663 10.41 -25.00 -16.28
N ALA A 664 10.27 -24.11 -15.29
CA ALA A 664 9.83 -24.45 -13.94
C ALA A 664 8.48 -25.21 -13.96
N THR A 665 8.35 -26.20 -13.08
CA THR A 665 7.11 -26.95 -12.87
C THR A 665 6.44 -26.56 -11.54
N ASP A 666 7.22 -26.54 -10.45
CA ASP A 666 6.81 -26.16 -9.09
C ASP A 666 6.17 -24.74 -9.03
N PRO A 667 4.93 -24.61 -8.53
CA PRO A 667 4.27 -23.31 -8.34
C PRO A 667 5.04 -22.31 -7.48
N ARG A 668 5.78 -22.77 -6.46
CA ARG A 668 6.57 -21.92 -5.56
C ARG A 668 7.79 -21.35 -6.28
N VAL A 669 8.47 -22.16 -7.09
CA VAL A 669 9.57 -21.71 -7.96
C VAL A 669 9.06 -20.74 -9.04
N LYS A 670 7.90 -21.02 -9.66
CA LYS A 670 7.25 -20.09 -10.61
C LYS A 670 6.98 -18.72 -9.98
N ALA A 671 6.45 -18.68 -8.76
CA ALA A 671 6.18 -17.41 -8.09
C ALA A 671 7.45 -16.60 -7.81
N VAL A 672 8.54 -17.24 -7.38
CA VAL A 672 9.85 -16.58 -7.22
C VAL A 672 10.34 -15.99 -8.54
N LEU A 673 10.25 -16.76 -9.63
CA LEU A 673 10.75 -16.33 -10.95
C LEU A 673 9.88 -15.23 -11.59
N ASP A 674 8.55 -15.24 -11.38
CA ASP A 674 7.69 -14.13 -11.81
C ASP A 674 7.93 -12.87 -10.97
N GLY A 675 8.06 -13.01 -9.64
CA GLY A 675 8.48 -11.92 -8.75
C GLY A 675 9.80 -11.28 -9.19
N ARG A 676 10.80 -12.10 -9.54
CA ARG A 676 12.09 -11.66 -10.09
C ARG A 676 11.93 -10.94 -11.43
N GLN A 677 11.17 -11.46 -12.41
CA GLN A 677 10.99 -10.77 -13.70
C GLN A 677 10.16 -9.48 -13.60
N LEU A 678 9.19 -9.41 -12.69
CA LEU A 678 8.44 -8.20 -12.36
C LEU A 678 9.33 -7.14 -11.69
N ALA A 679 10.15 -7.53 -10.71
CA ALA A 679 11.12 -6.64 -10.07
C ALA A 679 12.13 -6.05 -11.07
N LEU A 680 12.62 -6.88 -11.98
CA LEU A 680 13.53 -6.46 -13.07
C LEU A 680 12.82 -5.51 -14.06
N LYS A 681 11.55 -5.78 -14.43
CA LYS A 681 10.73 -4.87 -15.26
C LYS A 681 10.55 -3.50 -14.60
N ILE A 682 10.17 -3.49 -13.33
CA ILE A 682 9.92 -2.26 -12.55
C ILE A 682 11.22 -1.46 -12.39
N SER A 683 12.34 -2.14 -12.13
CA SER A 683 13.67 -1.51 -12.04
C SER A 683 14.06 -0.82 -13.36
N ALA A 684 14.02 -1.56 -14.48
CA ALA A 684 14.42 -1.02 -15.78
C ALA A 684 13.58 0.20 -16.20
N ASN A 685 12.25 0.12 -16.04
CA ASN A 685 11.36 1.25 -16.33
C ASN A 685 11.58 2.45 -15.39
N SER A 686 12.07 2.22 -14.16
CA SER A 686 12.36 3.29 -13.19
C SER A 686 13.64 4.08 -13.49
N VAL A 687 14.57 3.55 -14.30
CA VAL A 687 15.84 4.24 -14.64
C VAL A 687 15.58 5.55 -15.39
N TYR A 688 14.72 5.54 -16.41
CA TYR A 688 14.28 6.76 -17.10
C TYR A 688 13.50 7.71 -16.16
N GLY A 689 12.64 7.16 -15.31
CA GLY A 689 11.90 7.96 -14.31
C GLY A 689 12.81 8.67 -13.29
N PHE A 690 14.01 8.14 -13.05
CA PHE A 690 15.01 8.73 -12.16
C PHE A 690 15.74 9.92 -12.80
N THR A 691 16.06 9.87 -14.10
CA THR A 691 16.70 11.02 -14.80
C THR A 691 15.75 12.21 -14.92
N GLY A 692 14.46 11.95 -15.18
CA GLY A 692 13.43 12.99 -15.38
C GLY A 692 12.84 13.60 -14.09
N ALA A 693 13.26 13.13 -12.92
CA ALA A 693 12.72 13.59 -11.64
C ALA A 693 13.43 14.87 -11.14
N THR A 694 12.90 16.05 -11.50
CA THR A 694 13.42 17.36 -11.04
C THR A 694 13.57 17.42 -9.52
N VAL A 695 12.54 17.02 -8.77
CA VAL A 695 12.62 16.75 -7.32
C VAL A 695 13.21 15.35 -7.11
N GLY A 696 14.51 15.23 -7.30
CA GLY A 696 15.25 13.95 -7.31
C GLY A 696 16.59 14.01 -6.57
N GLN A 697 17.39 12.97 -6.76
CA GLN A 697 18.76 12.88 -6.19
C GLN A 697 19.85 13.15 -7.24
N LEU A 698 19.54 12.95 -8.53
CA LEU A 698 20.45 13.20 -9.66
C LEU A 698 19.63 13.50 -10.94
N PRO A 699 18.87 14.61 -10.99
CA PRO A 699 18.12 14.99 -12.19
C PRO A 699 19.07 15.23 -13.38
N CYS A 700 18.64 14.82 -14.57
CA CYS A 700 19.24 15.19 -15.84
C CYS A 700 18.12 15.21 -16.89
N LEU A 701 17.63 16.42 -17.17
CA LEU A 701 16.52 16.61 -18.09
C LEU A 701 16.97 16.37 -19.53
N GLU A 702 18.24 16.60 -19.85
CA GLU A 702 18.90 16.40 -21.14
C GLU A 702 18.83 14.94 -21.66
N ILE A 703 18.92 13.97 -20.75
CA ILE A 703 18.68 12.55 -21.08
C ILE A 703 17.18 12.31 -21.32
N SER A 704 16.33 12.98 -20.54
CA SER A 704 14.90 12.71 -20.48
C SER A 704 14.13 13.32 -21.66
N SER A 705 14.50 14.55 -22.07
CA SER A 705 14.13 15.20 -23.33
C SER A 705 14.55 14.36 -24.54
N SER A 706 15.81 13.91 -24.55
CA SER A 706 16.36 13.10 -25.64
C SER A 706 15.60 11.77 -25.80
N VAL A 707 15.31 11.08 -24.69
CA VAL A 707 14.54 9.82 -24.72
C VAL A 707 13.11 10.03 -25.23
N THR A 708 12.40 11.06 -24.77
CA THR A 708 11.05 11.32 -25.30
C THR A 708 11.10 11.80 -26.75
N SER A 709 12.08 12.60 -27.14
CA SER A 709 12.27 13.12 -28.50
C SER A 709 12.51 12.00 -29.51
N TYR A 710 13.41 11.05 -29.21
CA TYR A 710 13.55 9.83 -30.00
C TYR A 710 12.25 9.01 -30.04
N GLY A 711 11.53 8.89 -28.92
CA GLY A 711 10.22 8.22 -28.90
C GLY A 711 9.19 8.87 -29.84
N ARG A 712 9.12 10.22 -29.87
CA ARG A 712 8.27 10.99 -30.79
C ARG A 712 8.65 10.74 -32.26
N GLN A 713 9.96 10.68 -32.57
CA GLN A 713 10.45 10.38 -33.91
C GLN A 713 10.15 8.92 -34.32
N MET A 714 10.33 7.96 -33.41
CA MET A 714 10.15 6.53 -33.66
C MET A 714 8.69 6.16 -33.94
N ILE A 715 7.72 6.72 -33.22
CA ILE A 715 6.29 6.40 -33.43
C ILE A 715 5.79 6.95 -34.77
N GLU A 716 6.21 8.15 -35.18
CA GLU A 716 5.85 8.72 -36.49
C GLU A 716 6.57 7.99 -37.64
N HIS A 717 7.84 7.59 -37.46
CA HIS A 717 8.55 6.74 -38.42
C HIS A 717 7.89 5.37 -38.59
N THR A 718 7.45 4.76 -37.48
CA THR A 718 6.70 3.48 -37.47
C THR A 718 5.40 3.62 -38.26
N LYS A 719 4.61 4.66 -37.97
CA LYS A 719 3.39 4.98 -38.71
C LYS A 719 3.66 5.10 -40.22
N LYS A 720 4.64 5.93 -40.60
CA LYS A 720 4.98 6.11 -42.01
C LYS A 720 5.42 4.80 -42.69
N LEU A 721 6.25 3.98 -42.04
CA LEU A 721 6.67 2.69 -42.62
C LEU A 721 5.53 1.68 -42.79
N VAL A 722 4.50 1.72 -41.94
CA VAL A 722 3.27 0.93 -42.14
C VAL A 722 2.51 1.44 -43.36
N GLU A 723 2.21 2.74 -43.39
CA GLU A 723 1.33 3.37 -44.39
C GLU A 723 2.00 3.44 -45.79
N ASP A 724 3.33 3.54 -45.87
CA ASP A 724 4.08 3.50 -47.14
C ASP A 724 4.18 2.06 -47.71
N LYS A 725 4.51 1.05 -46.87
CA LYS A 725 4.80 -0.32 -47.35
C LYS A 725 3.53 -1.10 -47.67
N PHE A 726 2.58 -1.15 -46.74
CA PHE A 726 1.46 -2.08 -46.79
C PHE A 726 0.33 -1.47 -47.62
N THR A 727 0.55 -1.37 -48.92
CA THR A 727 -0.36 -0.73 -49.89
C THR A 727 -0.71 -1.65 -51.06
N VAL A 728 -1.77 -1.32 -51.78
CA VAL A 728 -2.16 -2.01 -53.03
C VAL A 728 -1.06 -1.90 -54.09
N LEU A 729 -0.34 -0.77 -54.14
CA LEU A 729 0.84 -0.60 -54.99
C LEU A 729 2.04 -1.46 -54.53
N GLY A 730 2.13 -1.77 -53.24
CA GLY A 730 3.09 -2.70 -52.65
C GLY A 730 2.70 -4.19 -52.78
N GLY A 731 1.58 -4.51 -53.44
CA GLY A 731 1.11 -5.88 -53.67
C GLY A 731 0.23 -6.48 -52.56
N TYR A 732 -0.25 -5.67 -51.61
CA TYR A 732 -1.19 -6.10 -50.58
C TYR A 732 -2.65 -5.90 -51.05
N GLU A 733 -3.60 -6.63 -50.46
CA GLU A 733 -5.03 -6.54 -50.85
C GLU A 733 -5.62 -5.14 -50.61
N HIS A 734 -5.11 -4.43 -49.59
CA HIS A 734 -5.62 -3.16 -49.12
C HIS A 734 -4.47 -2.23 -48.68
N ASN A 735 -4.77 -0.94 -48.57
CA ASN A 735 -3.88 0.01 -47.89
C ASN A 735 -4.07 -0.09 -46.38
N ALA A 736 -2.98 -0.29 -45.64
CA ALA A 736 -2.97 -0.25 -44.19
C ALA A 736 -3.02 1.20 -43.69
N GLU A 737 -3.73 1.42 -42.57
CA GLU A 737 -3.90 2.75 -41.98
C GLU A 737 -3.65 2.73 -40.47
N VAL A 738 -2.96 3.75 -39.94
CA VAL A 738 -2.82 3.94 -38.50
C VAL A 738 -4.05 4.67 -37.95
N ILE A 739 -4.79 3.93 -37.13
CA ILE A 739 -6.04 4.38 -36.49
C ILE A 739 -5.77 5.12 -35.18
N TYR A 740 -4.72 4.69 -34.46
CA TYR A 740 -4.31 5.28 -33.20
C TYR A 740 -2.86 4.92 -32.85
N GLY A 741 -2.25 5.68 -31.94
CA GLY A 741 -1.00 5.31 -31.29
C GLY A 741 -0.82 6.05 -29.96
N ASP A 742 -0.35 5.34 -28.95
CA ASP A 742 -0.10 5.88 -27.62
C ASP A 742 1.32 5.52 -27.18
N THR A 743 2.23 6.49 -27.25
CA THR A 743 3.59 6.47 -26.69
C THR A 743 4.52 5.37 -27.24
N ASP A 744 4.26 4.11 -26.88
CA ASP A 744 5.00 2.90 -27.21
C ASP A 744 4.24 1.96 -28.17
N SER A 745 2.92 2.15 -28.33
CA SER A 745 2.07 1.29 -29.15
C SER A 745 1.44 2.01 -30.35
N VAL A 746 1.31 1.28 -31.48
CA VAL A 746 0.67 1.71 -32.73
C VAL A 746 -0.43 0.71 -33.10
N MET A 747 -1.60 1.21 -33.51
CA MET A 747 -2.78 0.42 -33.85
C MET A 747 -3.10 0.56 -35.34
N VAL A 748 -2.89 -0.53 -36.07
CA VAL A 748 -2.92 -0.62 -37.54
C VAL A 748 -4.17 -1.37 -37.99
N GLN A 749 -4.93 -0.78 -38.92
CA GLN A 749 -5.95 -1.49 -39.68
C GLN A 749 -5.33 -1.95 -41.01
N PHE A 750 -5.12 -3.26 -41.19
CA PHE A 750 -4.65 -3.84 -42.46
C PHE A 750 -5.78 -4.07 -43.48
N GLY A 751 -7.03 -3.78 -43.10
CA GLY A 751 -8.21 -3.92 -43.96
C GLY A 751 -8.70 -5.36 -44.19
N VAL A 752 -7.88 -6.40 -44.01
CA VAL A 752 -8.29 -7.80 -44.18
C VAL A 752 -9.45 -8.18 -43.25
N PRO A 753 -10.31 -9.15 -43.60
CA PRO A 753 -11.49 -9.48 -42.80
C PRO A 753 -11.20 -10.42 -41.61
N THR A 754 -10.20 -11.31 -41.70
CA THR A 754 -9.96 -12.33 -40.67
C THR A 754 -8.91 -11.92 -39.62
N VAL A 755 -9.05 -12.49 -38.42
CA VAL A 755 -8.08 -12.30 -37.33
C VAL A 755 -6.72 -12.93 -37.68
N GLU A 756 -6.70 -14.10 -38.33
CA GLU A 756 -5.46 -14.81 -38.66
C GLU A 756 -4.59 -14.05 -39.66
N GLU A 757 -5.17 -13.55 -40.75
CA GLU A 757 -4.46 -12.74 -41.75
C GLU A 757 -3.92 -11.45 -41.13
N ALA A 758 -4.71 -10.80 -40.27
CA ALA A 758 -4.28 -9.59 -39.55
C ALA A 758 -3.17 -9.88 -38.52
N MET A 759 -3.14 -11.06 -37.90
CA MET A 759 -2.02 -11.50 -37.07
C MET A 759 -0.75 -11.77 -37.90
N LYS A 760 -0.90 -12.35 -39.09
CA LYS A 760 0.22 -12.60 -40.02
C LYS A 760 0.84 -11.29 -40.49
N LEU A 761 0.02 -10.35 -41.00
CA LEU A 761 0.47 -9.03 -41.43
C LEU A 761 1.03 -8.20 -40.26
N GLY A 762 0.42 -8.29 -39.07
CA GLY A 762 0.92 -7.64 -37.86
C GLY A 762 2.32 -8.11 -37.45
N ARG A 763 2.61 -9.40 -37.57
CA ARG A 763 3.96 -9.96 -37.34
C ARG A 763 4.95 -9.51 -38.41
N GLU A 764 4.56 -9.58 -39.69
CA GLU A 764 5.40 -9.13 -40.80
C GLU A 764 5.77 -7.63 -40.69
N ALA A 765 4.81 -6.78 -40.30
CA ALA A 765 5.05 -5.37 -40.02
C ALA A 765 5.99 -5.17 -38.83
N ALA A 766 5.78 -5.89 -37.72
CA ALA A 766 6.63 -5.82 -36.54
C ALA A 766 8.10 -6.19 -36.85
N ASP A 767 8.33 -7.29 -37.58
CA ASP A 767 9.67 -7.75 -37.92
C ASP A 767 10.34 -6.86 -38.99
N TYR A 768 9.59 -6.41 -40.02
CA TYR A 768 10.09 -5.46 -41.03
C TYR A 768 10.53 -4.13 -40.40
N ILE A 769 9.67 -3.52 -39.55
CA ILE A 769 9.95 -2.23 -38.92
C ILE A 769 11.05 -2.36 -37.85
N SER A 770 11.13 -3.49 -37.14
CA SER A 770 12.28 -3.79 -36.28
C SER A 770 13.61 -3.82 -37.05
N GLY A 771 13.58 -4.13 -38.35
CA GLY A 771 14.75 -4.10 -39.23
C GLY A 771 15.29 -2.70 -39.55
N THR A 772 14.51 -1.63 -39.39
CA THR A 772 14.95 -0.24 -39.66
C THR A 772 15.55 0.47 -38.45
N PHE A 773 15.39 -0.08 -37.25
CA PHE A 773 15.87 0.52 -36.00
C PHE A 773 17.21 -0.03 -35.50
N ILE A 774 17.90 0.78 -34.68
CA ILE A 774 19.17 0.39 -34.04
C ILE A 774 18.89 -0.58 -32.89
N LYS A 775 19.49 -1.77 -32.94
CA LYS A 775 19.42 -2.78 -31.86
C LYS A 775 19.86 -2.17 -30.51
N PRO A 776 19.16 -2.41 -29.39
CA PRO A 776 18.16 -3.46 -29.17
C PRO A 776 16.70 -3.05 -29.43
N ILE A 777 16.43 -1.89 -30.06
CA ILE A 777 15.05 -1.47 -30.36
C ILE A 777 14.37 -2.54 -31.21
N LYS A 778 13.19 -2.97 -30.77
CA LYS A 778 12.33 -3.93 -31.47
C LYS A 778 10.86 -3.55 -31.26
N LEU A 779 10.08 -3.63 -32.33
CA LEU A 779 8.63 -3.58 -32.33
C LEU A 779 8.10 -5.03 -32.31
N GLU A 780 7.12 -5.34 -31.47
CA GLU A 780 6.54 -6.68 -31.35
C GLU A 780 5.03 -6.63 -31.62
N PHE A 781 4.52 -7.60 -32.39
CA PHE A 781 3.08 -7.84 -32.46
C PHE A 781 2.58 -8.33 -31.10
N GLU A 782 1.63 -7.60 -30.48
CA GLU A 782 1.12 -7.94 -29.15
C GLU A 782 -0.22 -8.70 -29.23
N LYS A 783 -1.17 -8.20 -30.04
CA LYS A 783 -2.59 -8.62 -30.06
C LYS A 783 -3.36 -8.03 -31.23
N ILE A 784 -4.52 -8.62 -31.52
CA ILE A 784 -5.59 -8.05 -32.36
C ILE A 784 -6.73 -7.53 -31.46
N TYR A 785 -7.36 -6.42 -31.85
CA TYR A 785 -8.73 -6.09 -31.44
C TYR A 785 -9.71 -6.37 -32.57
N TYR A 786 -10.76 -7.15 -32.29
CA TYR A 786 -11.82 -7.48 -33.27
C TYR A 786 -13.13 -7.87 -32.57
N PRO A 787 -14.18 -7.02 -32.55
CA PRO A 787 -14.23 -5.66 -33.06
C PRO A 787 -13.53 -4.67 -32.11
N TYR A 788 -13.39 -3.42 -32.54
CA TYR A 788 -12.74 -2.35 -31.78
C TYR A 788 -13.59 -1.07 -31.76
N LEU A 789 -13.63 -0.38 -30.62
CA LEU A 789 -14.36 0.87 -30.42
C LEU A 789 -13.39 1.92 -29.85
N LEU A 790 -13.01 2.90 -30.66
CA LEU A 790 -12.14 4.00 -30.27
C LEU A 790 -12.98 5.26 -30.03
N ILE A 791 -13.01 5.72 -28.77
CA ILE A 791 -13.81 6.88 -28.36
C ILE A 791 -12.96 8.14 -28.39
N SER A 792 -11.74 8.09 -27.86
CA SER A 792 -10.78 9.20 -27.83
C SER A 792 -9.41 8.73 -27.34
N LYS A 793 -8.40 9.62 -27.33
CA LYS A 793 -7.06 9.32 -26.79
C LYS A 793 -7.16 8.70 -25.38
N LYS A 794 -6.54 7.53 -25.20
CA LYS A 794 -6.57 6.70 -23.98
C LYS A 794 -7.96 6.23 -23.53
N ARG A 795 -8.98 6.23 -24.42
CA ARG A 795 -10.34 5.72 -24.16
C ARG A 795 -10.85 4.86 -25.30
N TYR A 796 -10.85 3.55 -25.08
CA TYR A 796 -11.28 2.56 -26.06
C TYR A 796 -11.71 1.24 -25.41
N ALA A 797 -12.45 0.42 -26.16
CA ALA A 797 -12.82 -0.94 -25.80
C ALA A 797 -12.73 -1.87 -27.03
N GLY A 798 -12.65 -3.17 -26.81
CA GLY A 798 -12.65 -4.17 -27.89
C GLY A 798 -12.48 -5.59 -27.35
N LEU A 799 -12.74 -6.60 -28.19
CA LEU A 799 -12.36 -7.98 -27.85
C LEU A 799 -10.90 -8.18 -28.20
N LEU A 800 -10.11 -8.64 -27.22
CA LEU A 800 -8.67 -8.86 -27.33
C LEU A 800 -8.41 -10.30 -27.77
N TRP A 801 -7.58 -10.47 -28.82
CA TRP A 801 -7.19 -11.77 -29.37
C TRP A 801 -5.66 -11.89 -29.39
N THR A 802 -5.12 -12.88 -28.68
CA THR A 802 -3.71 -13.33 -28.76
C THR A 802 -3.51 -14.56 -29.65
N ASN A 803 -4.59 -15.31 -29.91
CA ASN A 803 -4.71 -16.45 -30.81
C ASN A 803 -5.83 -16.18 -31.85
N PRO A 804 -5.85 -16.85 -33.01
CA PRO A 804 -6.87 -16.60 -34.04
C PRO A 804 -8.23 -17.26 -33.70
N ASP A 805 -8.24 -18.33 -32.90
CA ASP A 805 -9.40 -19.20 -32.70
C ASP A 805 -10.47 -18.58 -31.78
N LYS A 806 -10.04 -17.87 -30.73
CA LYS A 806 -10.94 -17.32 -29.70
C LYS A 806 -10.37 -16.08 -29.01
N HIS A 807 -11.21 -15.07 -28.82
CA HIS A 807 -10.91 -13.90 -27.99
C HIS A 807 -10.62 -14.30 -26.53
N ASP A 808 -9.63 -13.65 -25.92
CA ASP A 808 -9.24 -13.88 -24.53
C ASP A 808 -10.23 -13.21 -23.56
N LYS A 809 -10.67 -11.99 -23.88
CA LYS A 809 -11.64 -11.17 -23.11
C LYS A 809 -12.01 -9.89 -23.85
N MET A 810 -13.07 -9.23 -23.37
CA MET A 810 -13.26 -7.79 -23.58
C MET A 810 -12.23 -6.99 -22.78
N ASP A 811 -11.50 -6.08 -23.43
CA ASP A 811 -10.61 -5.11 -22.80
C ASP A 811 -11.22 -3.69 -22.87
N ALA A 812 -10.93 -2.88 -21.87
CA ALA A 812 -11.53 -1.57 -21.64
C ALA A 812 -10.53 -0.61 -20.99
N LYS A 813 -10.11 0.43 -21.71
CA LYS A 813 -9.16 1.45 -21.22
C LYS A 813 -9.86 2.79 -21.04
N GLY A 814 -9.63 3.44 -19.89
CA GLY A 814 -10.05 4.83 -19.61
C GLY A 814 -11.55 5.11 -19.51
N ILE A 815 -12.40 4.17 -19.93
CA ILE A 815 -13.87 4.25 -19.87
C ILE A 815 -14.43 3.92 -18.48
N GLU A 816 -15.72 4.12 -18.32
CA GLU A 816 -16.43 4.13 -17.04
C GLU A 816 -16.48 2.78 -16.31
N THR A 817 -16.26 1.65 -16.99
CA THR A 817 -16.26 0.30 -16.39
C THR A 817 -15.09 0.06 -15.41
N VAL A 818 -13.95 0.72 -15.65
CA VAL A 818 -12.71 0.62 -14.86
C VAL A 818 -12.52 1.80 -13.90
N ARG A 819 -13.44 2.78 -13.92
CA ARG A 819 -13.45 3.96 -13.05
C ARG A 819 -14.11 3.69 -11.69
N ARG A 820 -14.01 4.65 -10.77
CA ARG A 820 -14.41 4.54 -9.33
C ARG A 820 -15.23 5.71 -8.81
N ASP A 821 -15.55 6.65 -9.69
CA ASP A 821 -16.23 7.91 -9.39
C ASP A 821 -17.69 7.94 -9.89
N ASN A 822 -18.16 6.83 -10.46
CA ASN A 822 -19.53 6.58 -10.91
C ASN A 822 -20.24 5.59 -9.98
N CYS A 823 -21.57 5.55 -9.99
CA CYS A 823 -22.34 4.48 -9.32
C CYS A 823 -22.24 3.13 -10.06
N LEU A 824 -22.56 2.03 -9.35
CA LEU A 824 -22.48 0.67 -9.86
C LEU A 824 -23.40 0.44 -11.08
N LEU A 825 -24.54 1.14 -11.15
CA LEU A 825 -25.45 1.12 -12.30
C LEU A 825 -24.73 1.48 -13.60
N VAL A 826 -23.96 2.58 -13.63
CA VAL A 826 -23.25 3.01 -14.84
C VAL A 826 -22.22 1.97 -15.26
N LYS A 827 -21.49 1.39 -14.29
CA LYS A 827 -20.51 0.34 -14.56
C LYS A 827 -21.18 -0.89 -15.21
N ASN A 828 -22.28 -1.37 -14.63
CA ASN A 828 -22.99 -2.54 -15.13
C ASN A 828 -23.61 -2.24 -16.50
N LEU A 829 -24.36 -1.14 -16.64
CA LEU A 829 -25.00 -0.71 -17.88
C LEU A 829 -24.01 -0.59 -19.04
N VAL A 830 -22.86 0.07 -18.82
CA VAL A 830 -21.81 0.19 -19.84
C VAL A 830 -21.17 -1.16 -20.16
N THR A 831 -20.95 -2.03 -19.17
CA THR A 831 -20.38 -3.37 -19.39
C THR A 831 -21.31 -4.23 -20.25
N GLU A 832 -22.61 -4.26 -19.94
CA GLU A 832 -23.62 -4.99 -20.71
C GLU A 832 -23.78 -4.41 -22.12
N CYS A 833 -23.84 -3.08 -22.28
CA CYS A 833 -23.91 -2.47 -23.61
C CYS A 833 -22.69 -2.85 -24.47
N LEU A 834 -21.48 -2.82 -23.91
CA LEU A 834 -20.27 -3.24 -24.62
C LEU A 834 -20.24 -4.74 -24.89
N TYR A 835 -20.73 -5.59 -23.98
CA TYR A 835 -20.88 -7.02 -24.24
C TYR A 835 -21.83 -7.26 -25.43
N LYS A 836 -23.00 -6.59 -25.46
CA LYS A 836 -23.96 -6.73 -26.55
C LYS A 836 -23.44 -6.20 -27.89
N ILE A 837 -22.73 -5.08 -27.90
CA ILE A 837 -22.16 -4.49 -29.11
C ILE A 837 -20.96 -5.31 -29.64
N LEU A 838 -20.07 -5.78 -28.75
CA LEU A 838 -18.78 -6.37 -29.14
C LEU A 838 -18.83 -7.91 -29.26
N VAL A 839 -19.58 -8.58 -28.38
CA VAL A 839 -19.74 -10.06 -28.35
C VAL A 839 -20.99 -10.49 -29.10
N ASP A 840 -22.18 -10.10 -28.63
CA ASP A 840 -23.46 -10.54 -29.24
C ASP A 840 -23.68 -9.94 -30.64
N ARG A 841 -22.98 -8.84 -30.97
CA ARG A 841 -23.18 -7.97 -32.15
C ARG A 841 -24.60 -7.38 -32.28
N ASP A 842 -25.33 -7.33 -31.17
CA ASP A 842 -26.73 -6.91 -31.07
C ASP A 842 -26.85 -5.46 -30.57
N VAL A 843 -26.64 -4.50 -31.48
CA VAL A 843 -26.87 -3.07 -31.21
C VAL A 843 -28.34 -2.77 -30.87
N PRO A 844 -29.37 -3.32 -31.56
CA PRO A 844 -30.77 -3.13 -31.19
C PRO A 844 -31.11 -3.59 -29.76
N GLY A 845 -30.62 -4.75 -29.33
CA GLY A 845 -30.80 -5.24 -27.95
C GLY A 845 -30.02 -4.43 -26.92
N ALA A 846 -28.84 -3.90 -27.28
CA ALA A 846 -28.14 -2.92 -26.44
C ALA A 846 -28.97 -1.63 -26.26
N VAL A 847 -29.56 -1.10 -27.34
CA VAL A 847 -30.49 0.04 -27.30
C VAL A 847 -31.72 -0.27 -26.43
N GLN A 848 -32.33 -1.45 -26.57
CA GLN A 848 -33.50 -1.82 -25.79
C GLN A 848 -33.17 -2.02 -24.30
N TYR A 849 -32.00 -2.59 -23.99
CA TYR A 849 -31.51 -2.72 -22.61
C TYR A 849 -31.30 -1.35 -21.94
N VAL A 850 -30.74 -0.37 -22.67
CA VAL A 850 -30.67 1.03 -22.22
C VAL A 850 -32.06 1.60 -21.95
N LYS A 851 -33.01 1.45 -22.90
CA LYS A 851 -34.38 1.96 -22.76
C LYS A 851 -35.10 1.40 -21.54
N ASN A 852 -34.97 0.09 -21.31
CA ASN A 852 -35.52 -0.59 -20.14
C ASN A 852 -34.89 -0.03 -18.85
N THR A 853 -33.57 0.03 -18.76
CA THR A 853 -32.84 0.54 -17.58
C THR A 853 -33.18 2.00 -17.24
N ILE A 854 -33.34 2.85 -18.26
CA ILE A 854 -33.78 4.25 -18.08
C ILE A 854 -35.23 4.30 -17.61
N SER A 855 -36.11 3.44 -18.15
CA SER A 855 -37.50 3.34 -17.70
C SER A 855 -37.58 2.89 -16.23
N ASP A 856 -36.80 1.89 -15.83
CA ASP A 856 -36.74 1.40 -14.45
C ASP A 856 -36.22 2.47 -13.47
N LEU A 857 -35.25 3.29 -13.89
CA LEU A 857 -34.75 4.43 -13.11
C LEU A 857 -35.83 5.50 -12.91
N LEU A 858 -36.52 5.90 -13.97
CA LEU A 858 -37.56 6.93 -13.93
C LEU A 858 -38.84 6.45 -13.23
N LEU A 859 -39.16 5.16 -13.32
CA LEU A 859 -40.28 4.51 -12.62
C LEU A 859 -39.94 4.06 -11.19
N ASN A 860 -38.76 4.41 -10.65
CA ASN A 860 -38.32 4.07 -9.30
C ASN A 860 -38.38 2.55 -9.01
N ARG A 861 -38.10 1.72 -10.03
CA ARG A 861 -37.99 0.25 -9.94
C ARG A 861 -36.56 -0.22 -9.68
N MET A 862 -35.57 0.66 -9.82
CA MET A 862 -34.16 0.34 -9.57
C MET A 862 -33.88 0.07 -8.09
N ASP A 863 -33.00 -0.90 -7.84
CA ASP A 863 -32.37 -1.13 -6.54
C ASP A 863 -31.45 0.03 -6.17
N LEU A 864 -31.59 0.53 -4.93
CA LEU A 864 -30.76 1.60 -4.40
C LEU A 864 -29.27 1.23 -4.36
N SER A 865 -28.93 -0.06 -4.19
CA SER A 865 -27.53 -0.51 -4.14
C SER A 865 -26.78 -0.19 -5.43
N LEU A 866 -27.47 -0.16 -6.57
CA LEU A 866 -26.90 0.18 -7.88
C LEU A 866 -26.63 1.69 -8.02
N LEU A 867 -27.34 2.52 -7.26
CA LEU A 867 -27.24 3.98 -7.31
C LEU A 867 -26.17 4.55 -6.36
N VAL A 868 -25.67 3.77 -5.40
CA VAL A 868 -24.65 4.23 -4.45
C VAL A 868 -23.38 4.67 -5.18
N ILE A 869 -22.94 5.89 -4.88
CA ILE A 869 -21.65 6.45 -5.26
C ILE A 869 -20.75 6.40 -4.02
N THR A 870 -19.47 6.02 -4.16
CA THR A 870 -18.52 6.05 -3.04
C THR A 870 -17.33 6.95 -3.35
N LYS A 871 -16.85 7.70 -2.35
CA LYS A 871 -15.60 8.48 -2.45
C LYS A 871 -14.83 8.44 -1.13
N GLY A 872 -13.50 8.40 -1.20
CA GLY A 872 -12.62 8.40 -0.03
C GLY A 872 -12.55 9.76 0.65
N LEU A 873 -12.77 9.82 1.96
CA LEU A 873 -12.58 11.00 2.79
C LEU A 873 -11.09 11.10 3.16
N THR A 874 -10.38 12.08 2.61
CA THR A 874 -8.91 12.19 2.69
C THR A 874 -8.41 13.26 3.65
N LYS A 875 -9.30 14.09 4.22
CA LYS A 875 -9.00 15.12 5.21
C LYS A 875 -10.22 15.38 6.11
N THR A 876 -10.04 16.18 7.16
CA THR A 876 -11.10 16.87 7.90
C THR A 876 -11.85 17.88 7.01
N GLY A 877 -13.09 18.24 7.38
CA GLY A 877 -13.98 19.04 6.54
C GLY A 877 -13.44 20.43 6.16
N ASP A 878 -12.78 21.12 7.09
CA ASP A 878 -12.29 22.49 6.89
C ASP A 878 -11.02 22.57 6.04
N ASP A 879 -10.28 21.46 5.88
CA ASP A 879 -9.07 21.40 5.06
C ASP A 879 -9.34 21.23 3.55
N TYR A 880 -10.62 21.20 3.15
CA TYR A 880 -11.05 21.12 1.75
C TYR A 880 -11.39 22.50 1.18
N GLU A 881 -10.55 22.97 0.25
CA GLU A 881 -10.75 24.20 -0.54
C GLU A 881 -12.10 24.26 -1.28
N VAL A 882 -12.71 23.09 -1.56
CA VAL A 882 -13.96 22.96 -2.32
C VAL A 882 -14.94 22.03 -1.60
N LYS A 883 -16.14 22.53 -1.30
CA LYS A 883 -17.25 21.74 -0.74
C LYS A 883 -17.68 20.63 -1.71
N THR A 884 -17.70 19.39 -1.22
CA THR A 884 -18.05 18.20 -2.02
C THR A 884 -18.96 17.24 -1.26
N ALA A 885 -19.76 16.46 -2.00
CA ALA A 885 -20.81 15.59 -1.47
C ALA A 885 -20.37 14.72 -0.28
N HIS A 886 -19.35 13.87 -0.47
CA HIS A 886 -18.86 12.99 0.59
C HIS A 886 -18.41 13.69 1.87
N VAL A 887 -17.87 14.90 1.79
CA VAL A 887 -17.39 15.67 2.95
C VAL A 887 -18.57 16.28 3.70
N GLU A 888 -19.46 16.98 2.98
CA GLU A 888 -20.68 17.56 3.57
C GLU A 888 -21.61 16.49 4.16
N LEU A 889 -21.64 15.28 3.58
CA LEU A 889 -22.36 14.16 4.16
C LEU A 889 -21.65 13.61 5.41
N ALA A 890 -20.33 13.40 5.39
CA ALA A 890 -19.61 12.89 6.56
C ALA A 890 -19.79 13.81 7.79
N GLU A 891 -19.70 15.13 7.59
CA GLU A 891 -19.97 16.11 8.66
C GLU A 891 -21.45 16.13 9.10
N ARG A 892 -22.40 15.91 8.19
CA ARG A 892 -23.83 15.79 8.56
C ARG A 892 -24.13 14.50 9.32
N MET A 893 -23.52 13.39 8.92
CA MET A 893 -23.60 12.12 9.65
C MET A 893 -23.03 12.31 11.06
N ARG A 894 -21.82 12.88 11.20
CA ARG A 894 -21.19 13.13 12.51
C ARG A 894 -22.01 14.05 13.44
N LYS A 895 -22.79 14.98 12.88
CA LYS A 895 -23.75 15.83 13.61
C LYS A 895 -25.09 15.15 13.93
N ARG A 896 -25.45 14.07 13.21
CA ARG A 896 -26.67 13.27 13.42
C ARG A 896 -26.44 12.15 14.43
N ASP A 897 -25.35 11.42 14.24
CA ASP A 897 -24.84 10.36 15.10
C ASP A 897 -23.35 10.16 14.80
N ALA A 898 -22.49 10.34 15.81
CA ALA A 898 -21.06 10.15 15.66
C ALA A 898 -20.66 8.66 15.56
N ALA A 899 -21.47 7.71 16.04
CA ALA A 899 -21.14 6.28 16.02
C ALA A 899 -21.06 5.71 14.59
N THR A 900 -21.97 6.13 13.71
CA THR A 900 -22.07 5.62 12.32
C THR A 900 -21.38 6.51 11.28
N ALA A 901 -20.81 7.64 11.69
CA ALA A 901 -20.18 8.62 10.81
C ALA A 901 -18.83 8.14 10.24
N PRO A 902 -18.51 8.45 8.96
CA PRO A 902 -17.20 8.13 8.38
C PRO A 902 -16.03 8.88 9.03
N SER A 903 -14.91 8.18 9.11
CA SER A 903 -13.60 8.67 9.57
C SER A 903 -12.67 9.00 8.39
N ILE A 904 -11.55 9.69 8.67
CA ILE A 904 -10.54 9.97 7.64
C ILE A 904 -9.90 8.64 7.19
N GLY A 905 -9.85 8.41 5.88
CA GLY A 905 -9.45 7.15 5.26
C GLY A 905 -10.62 6.34 4.70
N ASP A 906 -11.82 6.49 5.27
CA ASP A 906 -13.01 5.74 4.85
C ASP A 906 -13.49 6.13 3.45
N ARG A 907 -14.20 5.20 2.79
CA ARG A 907 -15.08 5.56 1.67
C ARG A 907 -16.47 5.88 2.19
N VAL A 908 -16.92 7.11 1.96
CA VAL A 908 -18.30 7.54 2.23
C VAL A 908 -19.21 7.01 1.11
N PRO A 909 -20.17 6.12 1.39
CA PRO A 909 -21.26 5.82 0.45
C PRO A 909 -22.30 6.93 0.51
N TYR A 910 -22.78 7.38 -0.64
CA TYR A 910 -23.86 8.35 -0.72
C TYR A 910 -24.73 8.14 -1.96
N VAL A 911 -25.97 8.62 -1.88
CA VAL A 911 -26.88 8.75 -3.01
C VAL A 911 -27.34 10.20 -3.12
N ILE A 912 -27.70 10.61 -4.34
CA ILE A 912 -28.27 11.94 -4.61
C ILE A 912 -29.79 11.91 -4.48
N ILE A 913 -30.31 12.65 -3.52
CA ILE A 913 -31.74 12.81 -3.22
C ILE A 913 -32.33 14.03 -3.94
N LYS A 914 -33.66 14.02 -4.11
CA LYS A 914 -34.42 15.12 -4.73
C LYS A 914 -34.55 16.28 -3.74
N ALA A 915 -34.22 17.49 -4.21
CA ALA A 915 -34.25 18.72 -3.42
C ALA A 915 -34.85 19.88 -4.22
N ALA A 916 -34.79 21.10 -3.67
CA ALA A 916 -35.23 22.32 -4.35
C ALA A 916 -34.49 22.56 -5.67
N LYS A 917 -35.16 23.22 -6.64
CA LYS A 917 -34.58 23.55 -7.95
C LYS A 917 -33.36 24.46 -7.75
N GLY A 918 -32.20 24.03 -8.25
CA GLY A 918 -30.93 24.74 -8.10
C GLY A 918 -30.05 24.27 -6.92
N ALA A 919 -30.53 23.37 -6.05
CA ALA A 919 -29.72 22.80 -4.97
C ALA A 919 -28.51 22.02 -5.53
N LYS A 920 -27.33 22.29 -4.95
CA LYS A 920 -26.03 21.79 -5.41
C LYS A 920 -25.86 20.32 -5.04
N ALA A 921 -25.05 19.59 -5.81
CA ALA A 921 -24.88 18.15 -5.63
C ALA A 921 -24.35 17.73 -4.25
N TYR A 922 -23.71 18.63 -3.48
CA TYR A 922 -23.29 18.35 -2.11
C TYR A 922 -24.44 18.49 -1.08
N GLU A 923 -25.29 19.50 -1.22
CA GLU A 923 -26.53 19.66 -0.44
C GLU A 923 -27.46 18.46 -0.65
N LYS A 924 -27.51 17.92 -1.87
CA LYS A 924 -28.34 16.77 -2.27
C LYS A 924 -27.77 15.39 -1.94
N SER A 925 -26.63 15.27 -1.26
CA SER A 925 -26.04 13.96 -0.93
C SER A 925 -26.52 13.46 0.44
N GLU A 926 -26.91 12.19 0.55
CA GLU A 926 -27.39 11.56 1.80
C GLU A 926 -27.00 10.08 1.89
N ASP A 927 -26.96 9.53 3.12
CA ASP A 927 -26.61 8.13 3.40
C ASP A 927 -27.70 7.15 2.89
N PRO A 928 -27.34 6.04 2.21
CA PRO A 928 -28.32 5.11 1.66
C PRO A 928 -29.22 4.42 2.69
N ILE A 929 -28.78 4.21 3.94
CA ILE A 929 -29.61 3.57 4.98
C ILE A 929 -30.66 4.56 5.46
N TYR A 930 -30.25 5.79 5.80
CA TYR A 930 -31.14 6.86 6.22
C TYR A 930 -32.20 7.21 5.15
N VAL A 931 -31.84 7.12 3.87
CA VAL A 931 -32.76 7.25 2.72
C VAL A 931 -33.80 6.13 2.69
N LEU A 932 -33.40 4.86 2.87
CA LEU A 932 -34.32 3.72 2.94
C LEU A 932 -35.27 3.84 4.13
N GLU A 933 -34.76 4.19 5.30
CA GLU A 933 -35.57 4.32 6.53
C GLU A 933 -36.65 5.41 6.38
N ASN A 934 -36.27 6.60 5.92
CA ASN A 934 -37.15 7.77 5.84
C ASN A 934 -37.93 7.90 4.50
N ASN A 935 -37.84 6.92 3.59
CA ASN A 935 -38.42 6.96 2.24
C ASN A 935 -38.11 8.28 1.50
N ILE A 936 -36.84 8.72 1.53
CA ILE A 936 -36.42 9.97 0.91
C ILE A 936 -36.36 9.79 -0.62
N PRO A 937 -37.05 10.62 -1.43
CA PRO A 937 -37.05 10.46 -2.88
C PRO A 937 -35.67 10.68 -3.48
N ILE A 938 -35.25 9.75 -4.33
CA ILE A 938 -34.06 9.86 -5.19
C ILE A 938 -34.29 10.92 -6.27
N ASP A 939 -33.20 11.50 -6.78
CA ASP A 939 -33.19 12.37 -7.96
C ASP A 939 -32.82 11.57 -9.24
N PRO A 940 -33.77 10.90 -9.91
CA PRO A 940 -33.46 10.09 -11.09
C PRO A 940 -32.97 10.94 -12.28
N GLN A 941 -33.31 12.24 -12.32
CA GLN A 941 -32.85 13.14 -13.37
C GLN A 941 -31.35 13.40 -13.25
N TYR A 942 -30.83 13.56 -12.02
CA TYR A 942 -29.38 13.63 -11.78
C TYR A 942 -28.66 12.36 -12.26
N TYR A 943 -29.17 11.16 -11.97
CA TYR A 943 -28.54 9.93 -12.45
C TYR A 943 -28.62 9.81 -13.98
N LEU A 944 -29.73 10.19 -14.60
CA LEU A 944 -29.85 10.22 -16.05
C LEU A 944 -28.82 11.20 -16.68
N GLU A 945 -28.89 12.48 -16.35
CA GLU A 945 -28.06 13.54 -16.98
C GLU A 945 -26.58 13.48 -16.60
N ASN A 946 -26.26 13.27 -15.31
CA ASN A 946 -24.90 13.40 -14.80
C ASN A 946 -24.13 12.07 -14.76
N GLN A 947 -24.81 10.93 -14.64
CA GLN A 947 -24.17 9.61 -14.51
C GLN A 947 -24.31 8.75 -15.79
N ILE A 948 -25.50 8.69 -16.41
CA ILE A 948 -25.82 7.72 -17.47
C ILE A 948 -25.64 8.28 -18.89
N SER A 949 -26.15 9.47 -19.20
CA SER A 949 -26.18 9.98 -20.58
C SER A 949 -24.78 10.14 -21.19
N LYS A 950 -23.83 10.74 -20.45
CA LYS A 950 -22.50 11.06 -21.00
C LYS A 950 -21.64 9.82 -21.32
N PRO A 951 -21.66 8.73 -20.51
CA PRO A 951 -21.02 7.48 -20.89
C PRO A 951 -21.70 6.76 -22.06
N LEU A 952 -23.03 6.72 -22.10
CA LEU A 952 -23.76 6.07 -23.20
C LEU A 952 -23.50 6.74 -24.55
N LEU A 953 -23.61 8.07 -24.61
CA LEU A 953 -23.39 8.84 -25.84
C LEU A 953 -22.01 8.55 -26.45
N ARG A 954 -20.95 8.54 -25.63
CA ARG A 954 -19.58 8.18 -26.04
C ARG A 954 -19.43 6.81 -26.70
N ILE A 955 -20.33 5.87 -26.41
CA ILE A 955 -20.27 4.48 -26.91
C ILE A 955 -21.15 4.32 -28.14
N PHE A 956 -22.32 4.96 -28.16
CA PHE A 956 -23.30 4.81 -29.24
C PHE A 956 -23.18 5.88 -30.34
N GLU A 957 -22.63 7.07 -30.10
CA GLU A 957 -22.40 8.10 -31.15
C GLU A 957 -21.49 7.59 -32.29
N PRO A 958 -20.42 6.79 -32.05
CA PRO A 958 -19.65 6.16 -33.13
C PRO A 958 -20.37 5.07 -33.94
N ILE A 959 -21.61 4.72 -33.57
CA ILE A 959 -22.38 3.59 -34.12
C ILE A 959 -23.74 4.05 -34.70
N LEU A 960 -24.43 4.96 -34.00
CA LEU A 960 -25.78 5.42 -34.30
C LEU A 960 -25.79 6.91 -34.63
N LYS A 961 -26.23 7.25 -35.85
CA LYS A 961 -26.25 8.63 -36.40
C LYS A 961 -27.09 9.63 -35.58
N ASN A 962 -27.89 9.19 -34.61
CA ASN A 962 -28.66 10.04 -33.69
C ASN A 962 -28.79 9.44 -32.27
N ALA A 963 -27.72 8.83 -31.73
CA ALA A 963 -27.71 8.12 -30.44
C ALA A 963 -28.52 8.80 -29.30
N SER A 964 -28.38 10.12 -29.10
CA SER A 964 -29.14 10.85 -28.07
C SER A 964 -30.66 10.75 -28.26
N LYS A 965 -31.16 10.86 -29.49
CA LYS A 965 -32.59 10.80 -29.81
C LYS A 965 -33.16 9.40 -29.62
N GLU A 966 -32.36 8.36 -29.85
CA GLU A 966 -32.79 6.97 -29.76
C GLU A 966 -32.71 6.40 -28.33
N LEU A 967 -31.74 6.84 -27.52
CA LEU A 967 -31.51 6.34 -26.16
C LEU A 967 -32.23 7.17 -25.09
N LEU A 968 -32.19 8.51 -25.19
CA LEU A 968 -32.57 9.43 -24.10
C LEU A 968 -33.98 10.03 -24.28
N HIS A 969 -34.60 9.83 -25.44
CA HIS A 969 -35.92 10.34 -25.76
C HIS A 969 -36.83 9.23 -26.32
N GLY A 970 -38.06 9.15 -25.82
CA GLY A 970 -39.04 8.14 -26.25
C GLY A 970 -40.12 7.95 -25.18
N ASP A 971 -41.03 7.00 -25.39
CA ASP A 971 -42.09 6.70 -24.42
C ASP A 971 -41.55 6.21 -23.07
N HIS A 972 -40.38 5.53 -23.10
CA HIS A 972 -39.67 5.06 -21.91
C HIS A 972 -39.19 6.18 -20.98
N THR A 973 -39.10 7.43 -21.45
CA THR A 973 -38.77 8.61 -20.63
C THR A 973 -39.94 9.54 -20.30
N ARG A 974 -41.16 9.25 -20.78
CA ARG A 974 -42.36 10.09 -20.53
C ARG A 974 -42.99 9.86 -19.16
N SER A 975 -42.78 8.70 -18.54
CA SER A 975 -43.38 8.32 -17.25
C SER A 975 -42.35 8.39 -16.12
N ILE A 976 -42.62 9.19 -15.10
CA ILE A 976 -41.76 9.33 -13.91
C ILE A 976 -42.59 9.03 -12.66
N ALA A 977 -42.17 8.05 -11.87
CA ALA A 977 -42.74 7.76 -10.56
C ALA A 977 -41.93 8.47 -9.47
N VAL A 978 -42.60 9.25 -8.62
CA VAL A 978 -41.97 9.96 -7.50
C VAL A 978 -42.56 9.42 -6.19
N PRO A 979 -41.78 8.74 -5.32
CA PRO A 979 -42.29 8.31 -4.03
C PRO A 979 -42.57 9.51 -3.11
N THR A 980 -43.52 9.36 -2.19
CA THR A 980 -43.87 10.42 -1.23
C THR A 980 -43.04 10.27 0.05
N PRO A 981 -42.30 11.30 0.49
CA PRO A 981 -41.47 11.22 1.71
C PRO A 981 -42.33 11.03 2.97
N SER A 982 -41.93 10.14 3.86
CA SER A 982 -42.72 9.84 5.07
C SER A 982 -42.61 10.90 6.17
N ASN A 983 -41.44 11.54 6.31
CA ASN A 983 -41.05 12.31 7.50
C ASN A 983 -40.82 13.82 7.28
N SER A 984 -41.35 14.42 6.20
CA SER A 984 -41.25 15.89 6.03
C SER A 984 -42.14 16.66 7.02
N GLY A 985 -41.76 17.90 7.36
CA GLY A 985 -42.49 18.71 8.34
C GLY A 985 -43.97 18.96 7.99
N ILE A 986 -44.29 19.08 6.70
CA ILE A 986 -45.69 19.18 6.22
C ILE A 986 -46.36 17.79 6.17
N MET A 987 -45.62 16.74 5.79
CA MET A 987 -46.18 15.38 5.68
C MET A 987 -46.64 14.80 7.02
N ARG A 988 -46.10 15.28 8.15
CA ARG A 988 -46.61 14.95 9.50
C ARG A 988 -48.07 15.34 9.74
N PHE A 989 -48.60 16.30 8.96
CA PHE A 989 -50.01 16.75 9.04
C PHE A 989 -50.89 16.15 7.92
N ALA A 990 -50.33 15.35 7.01
CA ALA A 990 -51.06 14.80 5.87
C ALA A 990 -51.86 13.54 6.26
N LYS A 991 -53.19 13.60 6.14
CA LYS A 991 -54.05 12.41 6.26
C LYS A 991 -53.84 11.49 5.06
N LYS A 992 -53.43 10.24 5.30
CA LYS A 992 -53.35 9.19 4.26
C LYS A 992 -54.74 8.78 3.79
N GLN A 993 -55.20 9.33 2.66
CA GLN A 993 -56.41 8.83 2.00
C GLN A 993 -56.10 7.54 1.23
N LEU A 994 -56.94 6.51 1.40
CA LEU A 994 -56.81 5.26 0.67
C LEU A 994 -57.23 5.45 -0.80
N THR A 995 -56.56 4.75 -1.71
CA THR A 995 -56.86 4.76 -3.15
C THR A 995 -57.16 3.35 -3.65
N CYS A 996 -58.05 3.23 -4.63
CA CYS A 996 -58.41 1.96 -5.28
C CYS A 996 -57.15 1.27 -5.81
N ILE A 997 -56.90 0.00 -5.45
CA ILE A 997 -55.70 -0.72 -5.89
C ILE A 997 -55.62 -0.77 -7.44
N GLY A 998 -56.75 -1.00 -8.12
CA GLY A 998 -56.81 -1.20 -9.57
C GLY A 998 -56.78 0.05 -10.45
N CYS A 999 -57.27 1.21 -9.98
CA CYS A 999 -57.35 2.44 -10.78
C CYS A 999 -56.88 3.73 -10.08
N LYS A 1000 -56.36 3.63 -8.85
CA LYS A 1000 -55.82 4.72 -8.02
C LYS A 1000 -56.77 5.88 -7.69
N THR A 1001 -58.04 5.84 -8.10
CA THR A 1001 -59.09 6.77 -7.65
C THR A 1001 -59.15 6.79 -6.11
N PRO A 1002 -59.22 7.97 -5.46
CA PRO A 1002 -59.41 8.06 -4.02
C PRO A 1002 -60.69 7.34 -3.57
N LEU A 1003 -60.62 6.66 -2.43
CA LEU A 1003 -61.75 6.00 -1.80
C LEU A 1003 -62.39 6.92 -0.76
N SER A 1004 -63.71 6.83 -0.65
CA SER A 1004 -64.53 7.54 0.33
C SER A 1004 -65.70 6.66 0.77
N GLY A 1005 -65.88 6.51 2.08
CA GLY A 1005 -66.82 5.56 2.68
C GLY A 1005 -66.13 4.33 3.28
N SER A 1006 -66.87 3.22 3.39
CA SER A 1006 -66.43 1.96 4.00
C SER A 1006 -65.52 1.10 3.11
N ASP A 1007 -65.49 1.35 1.79
CA ASP A 1007 -64.68 0.60 0.83
C ASP A 1007 -63.17 0.84 1.06
N ARG A 1008 -62.44 -0.16 1.58
CA ARG A 1008 -61.02 -0.02 1.96
C ARG A 1008 -60.02 -0.34 0.84
N THR A 1009 -60.45 -0.89 -0.29
CA THR A 1009 -59.57 -1.73 -1.13
C THR A 1009 -59.68 -1.38 -2.61
N ILE A 1010 -60.88 -1.50 -3.19
CA ILE A 1010 -61.18 -1.17 -4.58
C ILE A 1010 -62.43 -0.29 -4.67
N CYS A 1011 -62.53 0.49 -5.74
CA CYS A 1011 -63.75 1.26 -6.03
C CYS A 1011 -64.78 0.40 -6.77
N LYS A 1012 -66.04 0.85 -6.76
CA LYS A 1012 -67.18 0.18 -7.42
C LYS A 1012 -66.90 -0.22 -8.88
N HIS A 1013 -66.21 0.64 -9.65
CA HIS A 1013 -65.84 0.36 -11.05
C HIS A 1013 -64.77 -0.74 -11.23
N CYS A 1014 -63.98 -1.05 -10.20
CA CYS A 1014 -62.97 -2.12 -10.24
C CYS A 1014 -63.46 -3.45 -9.66
N LYS A 1015 -64.69 -3.52 -9.11
CA LYS A 1015 -65.17 -4.74 -8.42
C LYS A 1015 -65.27 -5.97 -9.32
N GLY A 1016 -65.54 -5.78 -10.62
CA GLY A 1016 -65.47 -6.86 -11.62
C GLY A 1016 -64.08 -7.45 -11.86
N ARG A 1017 -63.01 -6.89 -11.27
CA ARG A 1017 -61.62 -7.37 -11.36
C ARG A 1017 -61.00 -7.68 -9.98
N GLU A 1018 -61.86 -7.90 -8.98
CA GLU A 1018 -61.47 -8.19 -7.59
C GLU A 1018 -60.49 -9.37 -7.49
N ALA A 1019 -60.82 -10.52 -8.10
CA ALA A 1019 -59.94 -11.70 -8.09
C ALA A 1019 -58.61 -11.49 -8.84
N GLU A 1020 -58.61 -10.80 -9.99
CA GLU A 1020 -57.39 -10.45 -10.76
C GLU A 1020 -56.42 -9.62 -9.90
N LEU A 1021 -56.96 -8.57 -9.28
CA LEU A 1021 -56.19 -7.61 -8.47
C LEU A 1021 -55.74 -8.21 -7.14
N TYR A 1022 -56.52 -9.12 -6.55
CA TYR A 1022 -56.10 -9.92 -5.40
C TYR A 1022 -54.94 -10.86 -5.76
N CYS A 1023 -55.10 -11.70 -6.79
CA CYS A 1023 -54.06 -12.64 -7.23
C CYS A 1023 -52.75 -11.91 -7.59
N ARG A 1024 -52.84 -10.74 -8.23
CA ARG A 1024 -51.68 -9.88 -8.49
C ARG A 1024 -51.02 -9.34 -7.23
N SER A 1025 -51.80 -9.00 -6.20
CA SER A 1025 -51.30 -8.55 -4.89
C SER A 1025 -50.58 -9.69 -4.15
N VAL A 1026 -51.17 -10.89 -4.15
CA VAL A 1026 -50.58 -12.11 -3.59
C VAL A 1026 -49.28 -12.49 -4.30
N ALA A 1027 -49.25 -12.50 -5.63
CA ALA A 1027 -48.05 -12.84 -6.41
C ALA A 1027 -46.87 -11.88 -6.11
N ASN A 1028 -47.16 -10.57 -6.00
CA ASN A 1028 -46.15 -9.56 -5.64
C ASN A 1028 -45.61 -9.77 -4.21
N VAL A 1029 -46.46 -10.17 -3.25
CA VAL A 1029 -46.00 -10.52 -1.89
C VAL A 1029 -45.13 -11.79 -1.92
N ALA A 1030 -45.57 -12.85 -2.61
CA ALA A 1030 -44.83 -14.10 -2.71
C ALA A 1030 -43.45 -13.93 -3.38
N GLU A 1031 -43.33 -13.07 -4.39
CA GLU A 1031 -42.03 -12.72 -4.99
C GLU A 1031 -41.11 -12.01 -3.99
N LEU A 1032 -41.63 -11.03 -3.24
CA LEU A 1032 -40.88 -10.27 -2.24
C LEU A 1032 -40.51 -11.10 -1.01
N GLU A 1033 -41.37 -12.03 -0.57
CA GLU A 1033 -41.07 -13.00 0.50
C GLU A 1033 -39.98 -13.99 0.07
N ASN A 1034 -40.03 -14.48 -1.17
CA ASN A 1034 -38.99 -15.35 -1.75
C ASN A 1034 -37.64 -14.63 -1.87
N LEU A 1035 -37.65 -13.36 -2.31
CA LEU A 1035 -36.47 -12.50 -2.36
C LEU A 1035 -35.92 -12.19 -0.96
N PHE A 1036 -36.79 -11.87 0.00
CA PHE A 1036 -36.43 -11.63 1.40
C PHE A 1036 -35.77 -12.87 2.01
N GLY A 1037 -36.41 -14.04 1.91
CA GLY A 1037 -35.89 -15.30 2.40
C GLY A 1037 -34.49 -15.60 1.85
N LYS A 1038 -34.33 -15.60 0.51
CA LYS A 1038 -33.03 -15.81 -0.15
C LYS A 1038 -31.93 -14.87 0.35
N LEU A 1039 -32.22 -13.57 0.46
CA LEU A 1039 -31.22 -12.58 0.88
C LEU A 1039 -30.83 -12.70 2.35
N TRP A 1040 -31.73 -13.13 3.23
CA TRP A 1040 -31.44 -13.33 4.65
C TRP A 1040 -30.80 -14.70 4.95
N THR A 1041 -31.25 -15.79 4.30
CA THR A 1041 -30.57 -17.09 4.38
C THR A 1041 -29.13 -16.99 3.89
N GLN A 1042 -28.89 -16.30 2.76
CA GLN A 1042 -27.53 -16.08 2.25
C GLN A 1042 -26.62 -15.31 3.24
N CYS A 1043 -27.20 -14.45 4.08
CA CYS A 1043 -26.46 -13.80 5.17
C CYS A 1043 -26.10 -14.77 6.30
N GLN A 1044 -27.00 -15.69 6.67
CA GLN A 1044 -26.71 -16.72 7.69
C GLN A 1044 -25.63 -17.70 7.21
N GLU A 1045 -25.68 -18.10 5.93
CA GLU A 1045 -24.62 -18.88 5.27
C GLU A 1045 -23.27 -18.13 5.30
N CYS A 1046 -23.26 -16.83 4.98
CA CYS A 1046 -22.05 -16.00 4.99
C CYS A 1046 -21.49 -15.76 6.41
N GLN A 1047 -22.35 -15.74 7.42
CA GLN A 1047 -21.98 -15.70 8.85
C GLN A 1047 -21.48 -17.07 9.35
N GLY A 1048 -21.87 -18.16 8.68
CA GLY A 1048 -21.57 -19.53 9.12
C GLY A 1048 -22.41 -20.01 10.31
N SER A 1049 -23.55 -19.36 10.60
CA SER A 1049 -24.41 -19.70 11.74
C SER A 1049 -25.89 -19.53 11.42
N LEU A 1050 -26.68 -20.58 11.72
CA LEU A 1050 -28.14 -20.58 11.53
C LEU A 1050 -28.91 -20.21 12.81
N HIS A 1051 -28.23 -20.09 13.95
CA HIS A 1051 -28.83 -19.97 15.29
C HIS A 1051 -28.44 -18.68 16.03
N GLN A 1052 -27.85 -17.70 15.33
CA GLN A 1052 -27.40 -16.42 15.88
C GLN A 1052 -27.79 -15.28 14.94
N ASP A 1053 -28.09 -14.11 15.49
CA ASP A 1053 -28.42 -12.92 14.70
C ASP A 1053 -27.27 -12.49 13.78
N VAL A 1054 -27.62 -12.06 12.56
CA VAL A 1054 -26.71 -11.45 11.60
C VAL A 1054 -26.47 -9.99 11.97
N LEU A 1055 -25.25 -9.65 12.40
CA LEU A 1055 -24.88 -8.32 12.88
C LEU A 1055 -24.06 -7.52 11.84
N CYS A 1056 -23.64 -8.16 10.75
CA CYS A 1056 -22.88 -7.58 9.64
C CYS A 1056 -23.39 -6.20 9.16
N THR A 1057 -22.50 -5.19 9.15
CA THR A 1057 -22.74 -3.83 8.63
C THR A 1057 -22.05 -3.51 7.30
N SER A 1058 -21.55 -4.51 6.57
CA SER A 1058 -20.59 -4.27 5.48
C SER A 1058 -21.12 -3.48 4.28
N ARG A 1059 -20.70 -2.21 4.22
CA ARG A 1059 -21.03 -1.23 3.16
C ARG A 1059 -20.50 -1.63 1.78
N ASP A 1060 -19.45 -2.45 1.72
CA ASP A 1060 -18.88 -3.00 0.48
C ASP A 1060 -19.63 -4.26 -0.03
N CYS A 1061 -20.57 -4.84 0.74
CA CYS A 1061 -21.30 -6.05 0.36
C CYS A 1061 -22.55 -5.74 -0.51
N PRO A 1062 -22.72 -6.36 -1.69
CA PRO A 1062 -23.88 -6.11 -2.55
C PRO A 1062 -25.22 -6.58 -1.95
N ILE A 1063 -25.21 -7.48 -0.96
CA ILE A 1063 -26.41 -7.98 -0.27
C ILE A 1063 -26.87 -6.99 0.83
N PHE A 1064 -25.96 -6.20 1.40
CA PHE A 1064 -26.23 -5.40 2.60
C PHE A 1064 -27.39 -4.41 2.43
N TYR A 1065 -27.38 -3.61 1.36
CA TYR A 1065 -28.47 -2.69 1.04
C TYR A 1065 -29.71 -3.43 0.50
N ARG A 1066 -29.50 -4.51 -0.27
CA ARG A 1066 -30.56 -5.31 -0.89
C ARG A 1066 -31.49 -5.97 0.13
N ARG A 1067 -30.95 -6.63 1.15
CA ARG A 1067 -31.76 -7.28 2.22
C ARG A 1067 -32.58 -6.26 3.02
N LYS A 1068 -32.05 -5.04 3.21
CA LYS A 1068 -32.75 -3.94 3.89
C LYS A 1068 -33.87 -3.34 3.02
N LYS A 1069 -33.64 -3.19 1.71
CA LYS A 1069 -34.70 -2.83 0.76
C LYS A 1069 -35.79 -3.92 0.70
N ALA A 1070 -35.43 -5.19 0.51
CA ALA A 1070 -36.39 -6.29 0.46
C ALA A 1070 -37.22 -6.44 1.75
N GLN A 1071 -36.60 -6.23 2.93
CA GLN A 1071 -37.29 -6.18 4.22
C GLN A 1071 -38.39 -5.11 4.26
N LYS A 1072 -38.11 -3.92 3.68
CA LYS A 1072 -39.08 -2.82 3.64
C LYS A 1072 -40.14 -3.01 2.56
N ASP A 1073 -39.74 -3.39 1.35
CA ASP A 1073 -40.65 -3.64 0.24
C ASP A 1073 -41.67 -4.73 0.59
N MET A 1074 -41.24 -5.82 1.24
CA MET A 1074 -42.12 -6.89 1.72
C MET A 1074 -43.11 -6.38 2.79
N ALA A 1075 -42.67 -5.57 3.75
CA ALA A 1075 -43.56 -4.99 4.77
C ALA A 1075 -44.61 -4.02 4.16
N GLU A 1076 -44.20 -3.17 3.21
CA GLU A 1076 -45.12 -2.27 2.49
C GLU A 1076 -46.07 -3.03 1.56
N ALA A 1077 -45.62 -4.14 0.95
CA ALA A 1077 -46.46 -5.01 0.12
C ALA A 1077 -47.46 -5.82 0.95
N LYS A 1078 -47.05 -6.37 2.11
CA LYS A 1078 -47.94 -7.04 3.06
C LYS A 1078 -49.03 -6.09 3.57
N THR A 1079 -48.66 -4.86 3.93
CA THR A 1079 -49.62 -3.81 4.32
C THR A 1079 -50.63 -3.47 3.20
N GLN A 1080 -50.27 -3.69 1.92
CA GLN A 1080 -51.22 -3.59 0.80
C GLN A 1080 -52.07 -4.85 0.63
N LEU A 1081 -51.53 -6.04 0.92
CA LEU A 1081 -52.28 -7.30 0.91
C LEU A 1081 -53.31 -7.37 2.05
N ASP A 1082 -52.99 -6.86 3.23
CA ASP A 1082 -53.89 -6.78 4.41
C ASP A 1082 -55.15 -5.95 4.16
N ARG A 1083 -55.18 -5.14 3.07
CA ARG A 1083 -56.39 -4.45 2.60
C ARG A 1083 -57.42 -5.41 2.01
N TRP A 1084 -57.03 -6.61 1.63
CA TRP A 1084 -57.89 -7.69 1.14
C TRP A 1084 -58.26 -8.69 2.24
N ASN A 1085 -58.25 -8.29 3.52
CA ASN A 1085 -58.94 -9.05 4.56
C ASN A 1085 -60.44 -9.09 4.22
N PHE A 1086 -60.94 -10.30 3.98
CA PHE A 1086 -62.33 -10.61 3.62
C PHE A 1086 -63.18 -10.89 4.88
#